data_AF-A0A939YMX0-F1
#
_entry.id   AF-A0A939YMX0-F1
#
_cell.length_a   1.000
_cell.length_b   1.000
_cell.length_c   1.000
_cell.angle_alpha   90.00
_cell.angle_beta   90.00
_cell.angle_gamma   90.00
#
_symmetry.space_group_name_H-M   'P 1'
#
loop_
_entity.id
_entity.type
_entity.pdbx_description
1 polymer ?
#
loop_
_entity_poly.entity_id
_entity_poly.type
_entity_poly.pdbx_seq_one_letter_code
_entity_poly.pdbx_strand_id
1 'polypeptide(L)'
;MSKRRILSYVCAFAAFVLLVLAVALPLYSKKARDYDEKYDVIEGSDGFLFSARSAFSDELADFSGQTLYDEDTLSRTVEALSGSVSALAERGCASVFVLVPSKMSVYRDKLPGNVAKRYSQTRKYTQLCAAMTAAGLDVIELSGLFGKYKDSEQLFHTASDAINDAGGYRLFTAAADSAGLAVIPEDGYDAEVTVEYNHALTRQYRNETGKTVPNRTVTLTEKNVTYADDERYAFGVTATKNSEKTGSVIVFSAGSGASVSACRKFFSAAAGTAVFVDGVIADETVLDRYAPDHAVFVIYEGDIRSLPLKSIQPQTDPGLDSSAAPVIDAVVYSAGDRAVIFGRAEAESTVTVKGGAEAVSWRTDNGAFAAEVPIRTDAERSELYVTAKTDGKNDSDPVTVNVKYEDYVGYRNVRIGKFGHLHYEETVPDFTGASALSYGDLQGYVNYLRARSDRIHAVSPDTKIIYVIPPNHLTIYPETAPDDLVEGETSRLRQFIEAFKDDDKLTFIDLITPLTEAKQTAPYRLYNKTDTHWNELGAYYAYVQIMNVISKDYPAAAPDPLSGFDVFTKSVNGGDMANFLGADLSAVREDGVYVRSKKPLSSGIEKDYSMNFENVWFSDQHEFEIDDASLPTMIMYRDSFSTNLMSFLAEKFSYSVFHAMWDYPEETELWEQMKPDYIIIEHVERGLGGI
;
A
#
# COMPACT_ATOMS: atom_id res chain seq x y z
N MET A 1 35.61 6.33 -47.35
CA MET A 1 35.69 6.53 -45.88
C MET A 1 35.48 5.18 -45.20
N SER A 2 36.35 4.76 -44.28
CA SER A 2 36.26 3.43 -43.66
C SER A 2 35.11 3.33 -42.66
N LYS A 3 34.51 2.13 -42.52
CA LYS A 3 33.38 1.85 -41.58
C LYS A 3 33.66 2.31 -40.14
N ARG A 4 34.93 2.32 -39.70
CA ARG A 4 35.34 2.85 -38.39
C ARG A 4 35.10 4.35 -38.24
N ARG A 5 35.29 5.15 -39.30
CA ARG A 5 35.03 6.60 -39.24
C ARG A 5 33.53 6.89 -39.14
N ILE A 6 32.68 6.13 -39.83
CA ILE A 6 31.22 6.30 -39.77
C ILE A 6 30.70 6.01 -38.36
N LEU A 7 31.17 4.94 -37.72
CA LEU A 7 30.75 4.60 -36.35
C LEU A 7 31.18 5.67 -35.33
N SER A 8 32.39 6.24 -35.48
CA SER A 8 32.83 7.35 -34.63
C SER A 8 31.99 8.62 -34.81
N TYR A 9 31.54 8.92 -36.04
CA TYR A 9 30.64 10.06 -36.29
C TYR A 9 29.23 9.82 -35.74
N VAL A 10 28.71 8.59 -35.82
CA VAL A 10 27.39 8.23 -35.25
C VAL A 10 27.42 8.30 -33.72
N CYS A 11 28.47 7.78 -33.07
CA CYS A 11 28.62 7.89 -31.63
C CYS A 11 28.83 9.34 -31.16
N ALA A 12 29.60 10.15 -31.91
CA ALA A 12 29.78 11.57 -31.61
C ALA A 12 28.49 12.38 -31.80
N PHE A 13 27.67 12.03 -32.80
CA PHE A 13 26.37 12.65 -33.03
C PHE A 13 25.35 12.25 -31.95
N ALA A 14 25.32 10.98 -31.54
CA ALA A 14 24.47 10.51 -30.44
C ALA A 14 24.87 11.15 -29.10
N ALA A 15 26.17 11.28 -28.83
CA ALA A 15 26.68 11.97 -27.64
C ALA A 15 26.37 13.48 -27.67
N PHE A 16 26.43 14.12 -28.85
CA PHE A 16 26.04 15.52 -29.01
C PHE A 16 24.53 15.73 -28.82
N VAL A 17 23.69 14.83 -29.33
CA VAL A 17 22.23 14.86 -29.11
C VAL A 17 21.89 14.62 -27.64
N LEU A 18 22.55 13.68 -26.97
CA LEU A 18 22.40 13.44 -25.53
C LEU A 18 22.90 14.62 -24.68
N LEU A 19 23.99 15.28 -25.07
CA LEU A 19 24.49 16.49 -24.40
C LEU A 19 23.54 17.68 -24.62
N VAL A 20 23.00 17.83 -25.84
CA VAL A 20 21.99 18.85 -26.13
C VAL A 20 20.70 18.57 -25.36
N LEU A 21 20.24 17.32 -25.24
CA LEU A 21 19.11 16.95 -24.39
C LEU A 21 19.41 17.18 -22.90
N ALA A 22 20.59 16.76 -22.41
CA ALA A 22 20.98 16.91 -21.00
C ALA A 22 21.24 18.36 -20.59
N VAL A 23 21.58 19.25 -21.52
CA VAL A 23 21.75 20.70 -21.26
C VAL A 23 20.46 21.47 -21.56
N ALA A 24 19.72 21.09 -22.60
CA ALA A 24 18.48 21.76 -22.98
C ALA A 24 17.28 21.36 -22.11
N LEU A 25 17.15 20.14 -21.59
CA LEU A 25 16.05 19.77 -20.69
C LEU A 25 16.09 20.55 -19.36
N PRO A 26 17.24 20.71 -18.68
CA PRO A 26 17.32 21.56 -17.50
C PRO A 26 17.11 23.04 -17.85
N LEU A 27 17.57 23.51 -19.01
CA LEU A 27 17.39 24.92 -19.44
C LEU A 27 15.98 25.23 -19.96
N TYR A 28 15.25 24.26 -20.53
CA TYR A 28 13.82 24.35 -20.84
C TYR A 28 12.98 24.26 -19.55
N SER A 29 13.41 23.46 -18.56
CA SER A 29 12.77 23.40 -17.24
C SER A 29 13.03 24.64 -16.36
N LYS A 30 14.12 25.40 -16.62
CA LYS A 30 14.48 26.61 -15.86
C LYS A 30 13.97 27.93 -16.45
N LYS A 31 13.48 27.97 -17.69
CA LYS A 31 12.98 29.20 -18.33
C LYS A 31 11.46 29.25 -18.56
N ALA A 32 10.70 28.35 -17.92
CA ALA A 32 9.25 28.39 -17.87
C ALA A 32 8.71 28.38 -16.41
N ARG A 33 9.51 28.84 -15.44
CA ARG A 33 9.13 28.97 -14.01
C ARG A 33 8.87 30.42 -13.61
N ASP A 34 8.19 31.18 -14.45
CA ASP A 34 7.70 32.51 -14.08
C ASP A 34 6.18 32.47 -13.96
N TYR A 35 5.73 32.65 -12.70
CA TYR A 35 4.37 32.72 -12.16
C TYR A 35 3.60 31.40 -11.88
N ASP A 36 3.16 31.26 -10.62
CA ASP A 36 2.12 30.39 -10.03
C ASP A 36 2.34 28.87 -9.83
N GLU A 37 3.19 28.51 -8.86
CA GLU A 37 2.99 27.33 -8.00
C GLU A 37 2.87 27.70 -6.50
N LYS A 38 2.73 29.00 -6.20
CA LYS A 38 2.73 29.51 -4.81
C LYS A 38 1.33 29.54 -4.19
N TYR A 39 0.28 29.55 -5.00
CA TYR A 39 -1.09 29.86 -4.59
C TYR A 39 -2.06 28.83 -5.14
N ASP A 40 -3.06 28.48 -4.34
CA ASP A 40 -4.11 27.52 -4.70
C ASP A 40 -5.22 28.17 -5.55
N VAL A 41 -5.21 29.51 -5.67
CA VAL A 41 -6.12 30.29 -6.52
C VAL A 41 -5.36 31.14 -7.55
N ILE A 42 -5.76 31.03 -8.82
CA ILE A 42 -5.23 31.79 -9.95
C ILE A 42 -6.12 33.01 -10.23
N GLU A 43 -5.52 34.20 -10.20
CA GLU A 43 -6.18 35.45 -10.63
C GLU A 43 -6.19 35.54 -12.17
N GLY A 44 -7.39 35.56 -12.75
CA GLY A 44 -7.62 35.80 -14.17
C GLY A 44 -8.01 37.25 -14.48
N SER A 45 -8.31 37.52 -15.75
CA SER A 45 -8.89 38.81 -16.17
C SER A 45 -10.38 38.93 -15.84
N ASP A 46 -10.91 40.15 -15.93
CA ASP A 46 -12.34 40.46 -15.75
C ASP A 46 -12.97 40.02 -14.42
N GLY A 47 -12.14 39.88 -13.38
CA GLY A 47 -12.57 39.51 -12.03
C GLY A 47 -12.78 38.01 -11.82
N PHE A 48 -12.33 37.16 -12.75
CA PHE A 48 -12.32 35.71 -12.57
C PHE A 48 -11.20 35.26 -11.63
N LEU A 49 -11.54 34.38 -10.69
CA LEU A 49 -10.63 33.58 -9.90
C LEU A 49 -10.84 32.12 -10.26
N PHE A 50 -9.76 31.37 -10.49
CA PHE A 50 -9.81 29.93 -10.80
C PHE A 50 -9.15 29.14 -9.68
N SER A 51 -9.76 28.04 -9.23
CA SER A 51 -9.04 27.12 -8.37
C SER A 51 -7.93 26.42 -9.19
N ALA A 52 -6.71 26.43 -8.67
CA ALA A 52 -5.61 25.61 -9.19
C ALA A 52 -5.60 24.26 -8.48
N ARG A 53 -5.67 24.31 -7.14
CA ARG A 53 -5.60 23.17 -6.23
C ARG A 53 -6.55 23.39 -5.05
N SER A 54 -7.03 22.31 -4.48
CA SER A 54 -7.80 22.26 -3.24
C SER A 54 -7.42 21.01 -2.45
N ALA A 55 -7.90 20.88 -1.21
CA ALA A 55 -7.71 19.67 -0.42
C ALA A 55 -8.29 18.40 -1.07
N PHE A 56 -9.15 18.54 -2.09
CA PHE A 56 -9.89 17.44 -2.72
C PHE A 56 -9.69 17.35 -4.25
N SER A 57 -8.98 18.29 -4.88
CA SER A 57 -8.82 18.34 -6.34
C SER A 57 -7.61 19.17 -6.80
N ASP A 58 -7.00 18.79 -7.93
CA ASP A 58 -5.97 19.57 -8.66
C ASP A 58 -6.52 20.02 -10.04
N GLU A 59 -7.44 20.98 -10.08
CA GLU A 59 -8.08 21.47 -11.33
C GLU A 59 -7.07 21.80 -12.46
N LEU A 60 -5.87 22.27 -12.10
CA LEU A 60 -4.81 22.58 -13.05
C LEU A 60 -4.23 21.31 -13.73
N ALA A 61 -4.08 20.22 -12.99
CA ALA A 61 -3.63 18.93 -13.52
C ALA A 61 -4.68 18.31 -14.47
N ASP A 62 -5.98 18.44 -14.17
CA ASP A 62 -7.06 18.00 -15.06
C ASP A 62 -7.08 18.82 -16.35
N PHE A 63 -7.03 20.14 -16.21
CA PHE A 63 -6.98 21.07 -17.34
C PHE A 63 -5.79 20.81 -18.28
N SER A 64 -4.68 20.33 -17.73
CA SER A 64 -3.47 20.00 -18.49
C SER A 64 -3.36 18.56 -18.97
N GLY A 65 -4.36 17.71 -18.67
CA GLY A 65 -4.39 16.32 -19.12
C GLY A 65 -3.38 15.41 -18.42
N GLN A 66 -2.90 15.79 -17.23
CA GLN A 66 -1.91 15.01 -16.45
C GLN A 66 -2.55 13.88 -15.65
N THR A 67 -3.87 13.83 -15.58
CA THR A 67 -4.66 12.95 -14.71
C THR A 67 -5.55 12.00 -15.50
N LEU A 68 -5.13 11.52 -16.68
CA LEU A 68 -5.95 10.59 -17.46
C LEU A 68 -6.28 9.31 -16.67
N TYR A 69 -7.43 8.70 -16.96
CA TYR A 69 -7.70 7.34 -16.52
C TYR A 69 -6.72 6.37 -17.18
N ASP A 70 -6.26 5.37 -16.43
CA ASP A 70 -5.77 4.14 -17.05
C ASP A 70 -6.92 3.35 -17.68
N GLU A 71 -6.59 2.40 -18.55
CA GLU A 71 -7.58 1.64 -19.34
C GLU A 71 -8.56 0.85 -18.46
N ASP A 72 -8.08 0.22 -17.39
CA ASP A 72 -8.90 -0.60 -16.48
C ASP A 72 -9.89 0.28 -15.70
N THR A 73 -9.41 1.39 -15.13
CA THR A 73 -10.26 2.34 -14.41
C THR A 73 -11.27 2.99 -15.33
N LEU A 74 -10.89 3.36 -16.55
CA LEU A 74 -11.82 3.88 -17.55
C LEU A 74 -12.90 2.85 -17.90
N SER A 75 -12.48 1.60 -18.17
CA SER A 75 -13.37 0.50 -18.51
C SER A 75 -14.39 0.24 -17.40
N ARG A 76 -13.93 0.09 -16.14
CA ARG A 76 -14.80 -0.11 -14.98
C ARG A 76 -15.73 1.06 -14.73
N THR A 77 -15.26 2.29 -14.95
CA THR A 77 -16.11 3.48 -14.80
C THR A 77 -17.24 3.45 -15.82
N VAL A 78 -16.93 3.18 -17.09
CA VAL A 78 -17.94 3.09 -18.15
C VAL A 78 -18.88 1.92 -17.92
N GLU A 79 -18.40 0.78 -17.44
CA GLU A 79 -19.22 -0.38 -17.09
C GLU A 79 -20.21 -0.06 -15.95
N ALA A 80 -19.77 0.60 -14.88
CA ALA A 80 -20.64 1.01 -13.77
C ALA A 80 -21.74 2.00 -14.22
N LEU A 81 -21.37 2.98 -15.06
CA LEU A 81 -22.33 3.92 -15.64
C LEU A 81 -23.32 3.21 -16.59
N SER A 82 -22.84 2.23 -17.37
CA SER A 82 -23.68 1.41 -18.26
C SER A 82 -24.66 0.52 -17.48
N GLY A 83 -24.24 -0.01 -16.33
CA GLY A 83 -25.10 -0.76 -15.42
C GLY A 83 -26.26 0.10 -14.89
N SER A 84 -25.97 1.36 -14.51
CA SER A 84 -27.00 2.30 -14.04
C SER A 84 -28.04 2.62 -15.13
N VAL A 85 -27.58 2.80 -16.38
CA VAL A 85 -28.49 2.96 -17.54
C VAL A 85 -29.33 1.71 -17.76
N SER A 86 -28.76 0.52 -17.63
CA SER A 86 -29.48 -0.74 -17.81
C SER A 86 -30.60 -0.91 -16.76
N ALA A 87 -30.31 -0.61 -15.49
CA ALA A 87 -31.30 -0.68 -14.40
C ALA A 87 -32.48 0.31 -14.58
N LEU A 88 -32.21 1.48 -15.14
CA LEU A 88 -33.22 2.48 -15.52
C LEU A 88 -34.05 2.01 -16.73
N ALA A 89 -33.39 1.47 -17.75
CA ALA A 89 -34.04 0.98 -18.97
C ALA A 89 -35.00 -0.19 -18.69
N GLU A 90 -34.66 -1.10 -17.77
CA GLU A 90 -35.55 -2.18 -17.31
C GLU A 90 -36.86 -1.66 -16.70
N ARG A 91 -36.82 -0.43 -16.15
CA ARG A 91 -37.99 0.27 -15.58
C ARG A 91 -38.66 1.21 -16.57
N GLY A 92 -38.27 1.18 -17.84
CA GLY A 92 -38.79 2.04 -18.90
C GLY A 92 -38.34 3.50 -18.80
N CYS A 93 -37.31 3.80 -18.01
CA CYS A 93 -36.77 5.14 -17.82
C CYS A 93 -35.67 5.43 -18.86
N ALA A 94 -35.84 6.48 -19.66
CA ALA A 94 -34.83 6.91 -20.62
C ALA A 94 -33.76 7.79 -19.96
N SER A 95 -32.48 7.55 -20.24
CA SER A 95 -31.36 8.22 -19.57
C SER A 95 -30.44 8.99 -20.50
N VAL A 96 -29.95 10.15 -20.06
CA VAL A 96 -28.91 10.93 -20.74
C VAL A 96 -27.83 11.40 -19.77
N PHE A 97 -26.57 11.36 -20.21
CA PHE A 97 -25.44 11.96 -19.49
C PHE A 97 -25.14 13.36 -20.02
N VAL A 98 -24.99 14.32 -19.12
CA VAL A 98 -24.63 15.70 -19.42
C VAL A 98 -23.29 16.00 -18.77
N LEU A 99 -22.24 16.09 -19.59
CA LEU A 99 -20.89 16.37 -19.15
C LEU A 99 -20.65 17.89 -19.18
N VAL A 100 -20.32 18.45 -18.01
CA VAL A 100 -20.12 19.89 -17.80
C VAL A 100 -18.62 20.19 -17.74
N PRO A 101 -18.07 20.99 -18.67
CA PRO A 101 -16.64 21.34 -18.68
C PRO A 101 -16.31 22.23 -17.48
N SER A 102 -15.03 22.26 -17.08
CA SER A 102 -14.58 23.14 -16.01
C SER A 102 -14.61 24.61 -16.42
N LYS A 103 -14.71 25.51 -15.44
CA LYS A 103 -14.60 26.96 -15.65
C LYS A 103 -13.29 27.33 -16.37
N MET A 104 -12.18 26.66 -16.02
CA MET A 104 -10.87 26.86 -16.66
C MET A 104 -10.89 26.46 -18.13
N SER A 105 -11.57 25.35 -18.47
CA SER A 105 -11.72 24.88 -19.85
C SER A 105 -12.51 25.88 -20.71
N VAL A 106 -13.60 26.44 -20.17
CA VAL A 106 -14.51 27.37 -20.86
C VAL A 106 -13.93 28.76 -20.98
N TYR A 107 -13.47 29.36 -19.88
CA TYR A 107 -12.94 30.73 -19.81
C TYR A 107 -11.42 30.77 -19.93
N ARG A 108 -10.86 29.95 -20.82
CA ARG A 108 -9.41 29.88 -21.07
C ARG A 108 -8.80 31.21 -21.48
N ASP A 109 -9.56 32.03 -22.20
CA ASP A 109 -9.17 33.37 -22.61
C ASP A 109 -9.02 34.36 -21.44
N LYS A 110 -9.54 34.01 -20.25
CA LYS A 110 -9.42 34.80 -19.02
C LYS A 110 -8.28 34.34 -18.11
N LEU A 111 -7.63 33.21 -18.42
CA LEU A 111 -6.47 32.72 -17.66
C LEU A 111 -5.18 33.49 -18.02
N PRO A 112 -4.21 33.59 -17.09
CA PRO A 112 -2.87 34.06 -17.41
C PRO A 112 -2.24 33.25 -18.56
N GLY A 113 -1.51 33.92 -19.46
CA GLY A 113 -1.04 33.31 -20.70
C GLY A 113 -0.11 32.09 -20.53
N ASN A 114 0.60 31.98 -19.41
CA ASN A 114 1.39 30.80 -19.03
C ASN A 114 0.51 29.62 -18.59
N VAL A 115 -0.59 29.88 -17.89
CA VAL A 115 -1.56 28.87 -17.44
C VAL A 115 -2.41 28.41 -18.62
N ALA A 116 -2.96 29.34 -19.41
CA ALA A 116 -3.82 29.04 -20.56
C ALA A 116 -3.16 28.09 -21.58
N LYS A 117 -1.83 28.18 -21.74
CA LYS A 117 -1.03 27.32 -22.62
C LYS A 117 -0.92 25.87 -22.15
N ARG A 118 -1.23 25.58 -20.87
CA ARG A 118 -1.21 24.22 -20.33
C ARG A 118 -2.41 23.39 -20.77
N TYR A 119 -3.45 24.00 -21.36
CA TYR A 119 -4.65 23.30 -21.79
C TYR A 119 -4.33 22.10 -22.69
N SER A 120 -4.88 20.94 -22.35
CA SER A 120 -4.85 19.75 -23.19
C SER A 120 -6.21 19.45 -23.81
N GLN A 121 -6.22 19.09 -25.11
CA GLN A 121 -7.41 18.51 -25.75
C GLN A 121 -7.67 17.07 -25.28
N THR A 122 -6.61 16.35 -24.90
CA THR A 122 -6.70 15.01 -24.32
C THR A 122 -6.61 15.13 -22.81
N ARG A 123 -7.75 15.02 -22.14
CA ARG A 123 -7.89 15.11 -20.68
C ARG A 123 -9.00 14.20 -20.21
N LYS A 124 -9.12 13.99 -18.91
CA LYS A 124 -10.05 13.01 -18.32
C LYS A 124 -11.50 13.21 -18.81
N TYR A 125 -11.93 14.45 -18.95
CA TYR A 125 -13.23 14.83 -19.52
C TYR A 125 -13.46 14.31 -20.95
N THR A 126 -12.52 14.58 -21.87
CA THR A 126 -12.66 14.15 -23.27
C THR A 126 -12.46 12.65 -23.43
N GLN A 127 -11.62 12.05 -22.58
CA GLN A 127 -11.41 10.60 -22.51
C GLN A 127 -12.69 9.88 -22.07
N LEU A 128 -13.32 10.31 -20.98
CA LEU A 128 -14.56 9.71 -20.49
C LEU A 128 -15.70 9.89 -21.48
N CYS A 129 -15.86 11.09 -22.05
CA CYS A 129 -16.86 11.37 -23.09
C CYS A 129 -16.74 10.39 -24.27
N ALA A 130 -15.52 10.22 -24.79
CA ALA A 130 -15.26 9.31 -25.90
C ALA A 130 -15.55 7.84 -25.53
N ALA A 131 -15.16 7.41 -24.34
CA ALA A 131 -15.37 6.03 -23.89
C ALA A 131 -16.85 5.71 -23.65
N MET A 132 -17.61 6.62 -23.03
CA MET A 132 -19.05 6.48 -22.83
C MET A 132 -19.81 6.45 -24.16
N THR A 133 -19.45 7.33 -25.09
CA THR A 133 -20.03 7.35 -26.44
C THR A 133 -19.72 6.05 -27.19
N ALA A 134 -18.49 5.54 -27.09
CA ALA A 134 -18.10 4.27 -27.71
C ALA A 134 -18.85 3.07 -27.11
N ALA A 135 -19.23 3.13 -25.84
CA ALA A 135 -20.07 2.14 -25.17
C ALA A 135 -21.57 2.27 -25.50
N GLY A 136 -21.97 3.24 -26.32
CA GLY A 136 -23.35 3.44 -26.76
C GLY A 136 -24.23 4.21 -25.77
N LEU A 137 -23.63 4.91 -24.79
CA LEU A 137 -24.37 5.78 -23.88
C LEU A 137 -24.75 7.09 -24.58
N ASP A 138 -25.92 7.66 -24.24
CA ASP A 138 -26.32 8.99 -24.72
C ASP A 138 -25.60 10.07 -23.91
N VAL A 139 -24.74 10.84 -24.58
CA VAL A 139 -23.80 11.78 -23.96
C VAL A 139 -23.90 13.16 -24.61
N ILE A 140 -24.21 14.16 -23.81
CA ILE A 140 -24.25 15.57 -24.17
C ILE A 140 -23.02 16.27 -23.58
N GLU A 141 -22.08 16.67 -24.45
CA GLU A 141 -20.89 17.43 -24.05
C GLU A 141 -21.16 18.95 -24.12
N LEU A 142 -21.06 19.65 -22.98
CA LEU A 142 -21.39 21.08 -22.94
C LEU A 142 -20.26 22.02 -23.39
N SER A 143 -19.04 21.54 -23.63
CA SER A 143 -17.90 22.39 -24.07
C SER A 143 -18.23 23.27 -25.26
N GLY A 144 -18.81 22.68 -26.31
CA GLY A 144 -19.18 23.39 -27.54
C GLY A 144 -20.34 24.35 -27.33
N LEU A 145 -21.32 23.98 -26.51
CA LEU A 145 -22.46 24.84 -26.19
C LEU A 145 -22.02 26.05 -25.36
N PHE A 146 -21.29 25.82 -24.27
CA PHE A 146 -20.80 26.89 -23.39
C PHE A 146 -19.84 27.82 -24.14
N GLY A 147 -19.02 27.28 -25.04
CA GLY A 147 -18.16 28.09 -25.91
C GLY A 147 -18.91 29.09 -26.81
N LYS A 148 -20.17 28.80 -27.20
CA LYS A 148 -21.00 29.71 -28.00
C LYS A 148 -21.55 30.89 -27.18
N TYR A 149 -21.83 30.66 -25.89
CA TYR A 149 -22.51 31.64 -25.02
C TYR A 149 -21.57 32.38 -24.08
N LYS A 150 -20.35 31.87 -23.82
CA LYS A 150 -19.44 32.44 -22.80
C LYS A 150 -19.10 33.93 -22.98
N ASP A 151 -19.23 34.46 -24.20
CA ASP A 151 -18.91 35.85 -24.53
C ASP A 151 -20.12 36.79 -24.39
N SER A 152 -21.35 36.27 -24.51
CA SER A 152 -22.60 37.01 -24.31
C SER A 152 -23.19 36.83 -22.91
N GLU A 153 -22.84 35.73 -22.24
CA GLU A 153 -23.37 35.32 -20.94
C GLU A 153 -22.23 34.87 -20.00
N GLN A 154 -22.33 35.28 -18.74
CA GLN A 154 -21.49 34.75 -17.69
C GLN A 154 -22.10 33.43 -17.21
N LEU A 155 -21.55 32.28 -17.61
CA LEU A 155 -22.09 30.95 -17.33
C LEU A 155 -21.63 30.38 -15.97
N PHE A 156 -20.58 30.95 -15.39
CA PHE A 156 -20.00 30.52 -14.12
C PHE A 156 -19.95 31.67 -13.13
N HIS A 157 -19.87 31.35 -11.86
CA HIS A 157 -19.50 32.32 -10.82
C HIS A 157 -18.06 32.82 -11.09
N THR A 158 -17.80 34.12 -10.90
CA THR A 158 -16.44 34.63 -11.12
C THR A 158 -15.45 34.13 -10.07
N ALA A 159 -15.89 33.87 -8.84
CA ALA A 159 -15.06 33.34 -7.76
C ALA A 159 -15.64 32.06 -7.14
N SER A 160 -16.20 31.18 -7.97
CA SER A 160 -16.49 29.77 -7.68
C SER A 160 -16.27 28.95 -8.95
N ASP A 161 -15.92 27.68 -8.86
CA ASP A 161 -15.80 26.80 -10.03
C ASP A 161 -17.16 26.24 -10.50
N ALA A 162 -18.23 26.52 -9.75
CA ALA A 162 -19.60 26.16 -10.12
C ALA A 162 -20.17 27.04 -11.26
N ILE A 163 -20.99 26.42 -12.10
CA ILE A 163 -21.90 27.12 -13.01
C ILE A 163 -22.92 27.94 -12.21
N ASN A 164 -23.37 29.07 -12.77
CA ASN A 164 -24.46 29.86 -12.20
C ASN A 164 -25.80 29.54 -12.92
N ASP A 165 -26.87 30.27 -12.63
CA ASP A 165 -28.18 29.99 -13.23
C ASP A 165 -28.20 30.09 -14.76
N ALA A 166 -27.40 30.97 -15.37
CA ALA A 166 -27.29 31.02 -16.82
C ALA A 166 -26.65 29.74 -17.38
N GLY A 167 -25.55 29.28 -16.77
CA GLY A 167 -24.95 27.98 -17.11
C GLY A 167 -25.88 26.80 -16.83
N GLY A 168 -26.62 26.85 -15.72
CA GLY A 168 -27.62 25.87 -15.31
C GLY A 168 -28.80 25.80 -16.29
N TYR A 169 -29.23 26.95 -16.83
CA TYR A 169 -30.26 27.03 -17.86
C TYR A 169 -29.76 26.40 -19.15
N ARG A 170 -28.54 26.70 -19.60
CA ARG A 170 -27.93 26.07 -20.79
C ARG A 170 -27.82 24.56 -20.64
N LEU A 171 -27.38 24.08 -19.48
CA LEU A 171 -27.36 22.65 -19.14
C LEU A 171 -28.76 22.04 -19.24
N PHE A 172 -29.76 22.64 -18.58
CA PHE A 172 -31.14 22.18 -18.62
C PHE A 172 -31.69 22.12 -20.04
N THR A 173 -31.53 23.19 -20.83
CA THR A 173 -32.05 23.22 -22.21
C THR A 173 -31.41 22.17 -23.10
N ALA A 174 -30.14 21.83 -22.88
CA ALA A 174 -29.48 20.76 -23.63
C ALA A 174 -30.05 19.38 -23.25
N ALA A 175 -30.35 19.17 -21.96
CA ALA A 175 -30.91 17.91 -21.46
C ALA A 175 -32.41 17.75 -21.76
N ALA A 176 -33.15 18.87 -21.84
CA ALA A 176 -34.61 18.87 -21.86
C ALA A 176 -35.20 18.11 -23.05
N ASP A 177 -34.62 18.25 -24.25
CA ASP A 177 -35.08 17.52 -25.43
C ASP A 177 -34.91 16.00 -25.27
N SER A 178 -33.75 15.54 -24.81
CA SER A 178 -33.49 14.11 -24.51
C SER A 178 -34.31 13.59 -23.33
N ALA A 179 -34.71 14.48 -22.41
CA ALA A 179 -35.54 14.16 -21.25
C ALA A 179 -37.05 14.40 -21.48
N GLY A 180 -37.47 14.71 -22.71
CA GLY A 180 -38.90 14.96 -23.02
C GLY A 180 -39.54 16.12 -22.24
N LEU A 181 -38.75 17.06 -21.74
CA LEU A 181 -39.19 18.17 -20.90
C LEU A 181 -39.44 19.44 -21.72
N ALA A 182 -40.52 20.16 -21.40
CA ALA A 182 -40.82 21.45 -22.03
C ALA A 182 -39.91 22.55 -21.50
N VAL A 183 -39.18 23.23 -22.39
CA VAL A 183 -38.32 24.36 -22.05
C VAL A 183 -39.14 25.64 -21.94
N ILE A 184 -39.01 26.34 -20.81
CA ILE A 184 -39.50 27.71 -20.65
C ILE A 184 -38.48 28.64 -21.32
N PRO A 185 -38.88 29.49 -22.29
CA PRO A 185 -37.95 30.38 -22.98
C PRO A 185 -37.31 31.41 -22.03
N GLU A 186 -36.16 31.97 -22.42
CA GLU A 186 -35.38 32.90 -21.58
C GLU A 186 -36.16 34.15 -21.15
N ASP A 187 -37.06 34.64 -21.99
CA ASP A 187 -37.90 35.81 -21.67
C ASP A 187 -38.91 35.56 -20.54
N GLY A 188 -39.10 34.29 -20.16
CA GLY A 188 -39.82 33.84 -18.98
C GLY A 188 -39.08 34.08 -17.66
N TYR A 189 -37.81 34.49 -17.71
CA TYR A 189 -36.98 34.75 -16.53
C TYR A 189 -36.54 36.22 -16.46
N ASP A 190 -36.39 36.72 -15.24
CA ASP A 190 -35.67 37.96 -14.93
C ASP A 190 -34.25 37.62 -14.49
N ALA A 191 -33.27 38.25 -15.15
CA ALA A 191 -31.85 38.06 -14.85
C ALA A 191 -31.34 39.18 -13.94
N GLU A 192 -30.71 38.80 -12.82
CA GLU A 192 -30.07 39.71 -11.88
C GLU A 192 -28.59 39.33 -11.69
N VAL A 193 -27.72 40.34 -11.61
CA VAL A 193 -26.31 40.13 -11.27
C VAL A 193 -26.11 40.39 -9.78
N THR A 194 -25.79 39.33 -9.03
CA THR A 194 -25.49 39.43 -7.60
C THR A 194 -23.97 39.52 -7.38
N VAL A 195 -23.56 40.33 -6.41
CA VAL A 195 -22.14 40.51 -6.04
C VAL A 195 -21.92 40.18 -4.57
N GLU A 196 -21.02 39.23 -4.31
CA GLU A 196 -20.71 38.74 -2.97
C GLU A 196 -19.22 38.89 -2.64
N TYR A 197 -18.91 39.51 -1.51
CA TYR A 197 -17.53 39.78 -1.08
C TYR A 197 -16.93 38.70 -0.17
N ASN A 198 -17.70 37.65 0.14
CA ASN A 198 -17.30 36.65 1.12
C ASN A 198 -17.46 35.21 0.62
N HIS A 199 -17.39 34.98 -0.69
CA HIS A 199 -17.43 33.64 -1.28
C HIS A 199 -16.14 32.85 -0.99
N ALA A 200 -16.16 31.51 -1.10
CA ALA A 200 -15.05 30.63 -0.72
C ALA A 200 -13.71 30.96 -1.40
N LEU A 201 -13.63 30.97 -2.74
CA LEU A 201 -12.38 31.35 -3.44
C LEU A 201 -12.01 32.82 -3.19
N THR A 202 -12.98 33.72 -3.03
CA THR A 202 -12.71 35.12 -2.64
C THR A 202 -11.98 35.20 -1.30
N ARG A 203 -12.41 34.42 -0.29
CA ARG A 203 -11.75 34.37 1.02
C ARG A 203 -10.37 33.75 0.92
N GLN A 204 -10.25 32.65 0.18
CA GLN A 204 -8.98 31.96 -0.01
C GLN A 204 -7.95 32.86 -0.71
N TYR A 205 -8.33 33.47 -1.82
CA TYR A 205 -7.50 34.41 -2.55
C TYR A 205 -7.11 35.64 -1.70
N ARG A 206 -8.03 36.14 -0.86
CA ARG A 206 -7.73 37.21 0.13
C ARG A 206 -6.69 36.76 1.16
N ASN A 207 -6.78 35.53 1.65
CA ASN A 207 -5.81 35.00 2.60
C ASN A 207 -4.43 34.81 1.94
N GLU A 208 -4.40 34.38 0.68
CA GLU A 208 -3.17 34.13 -0.07
C GLU A 208 -2.45 35.42 -0.51
N THR A 209 -3.20 36.46 -0.89
CA THR A 209 -2.64 37.65 -1.57
C THR A 209 -2.89 38.97 -0.85
N GLY A 210 -3.80 39.01 0.13
CA GLY A 210 -4.30 40.24 0.75
C GLY A 210 -5.29 41.04 -0.10
N LYS A 211 -5.53 40.65 -1.36
CA LYS A 211 -6.47 41.33 -2.26
C LYS A 211 -7.88 40.73 -2.17
N THR A 212 -8.90 41.55 -2.37
CA THR A 212 -10.30 41.07 -2.44
C THR A 212 -10.83 41.19 -3.86
N VAL A 213 -11.21 40.05 -4.45
CA VAL A 213 -11.96 39.98 -5.72
C VAL A 213 -13.34 39.42 -5.41
N PRO A 214 -14.43 40.19 -5.58
CA PRO A 214 -15.77 39.72 -5.27
C PRO A 214 -16.23 38.63 -6.25
N ASN A 215 -17.04 37.71 -5.75
CA ASN A 215 -17.79 36.79 -6.59
C ASN A 215 -18.95 37.55 -7.25
N ARG A 216 -19.05 37.50 -8.58
CA ARG A 216 -20.20 37.97 -9.35
C ARG A 216 -20.90 36.74 -9.92
N THR A 217 -22.22 36.69 -9.82
CA THR A 217 -23.01 35.59 -10.36
C THR A 217 -24.30 36.11 -11.00
N VAL A 218 -24.83 35.35 -11.96
CA VAL A 218 -26.11 35.61 -12.61
C VAL A 218 -27.15 34.70 -11.98
N THR A 219 -28.22 35.31 -11.48
CA THR A 219 -29.39 34.62 -10.93
C THR A 219 -30.56 34.82 -11.89
N LEU A 220 -31.26 33.75 -12.23
CA LEU A 220 -32.48 33.76 -13.03
C LEU A 220 -33.67 33.49 -12.11
N THR A 221 -34.62 34.42 -12.09
CA THR A 221 -35.88 34.31 -11.34
C THR A 221 -37.03 34.14 -12.32
N GLU A 222 -37.80 33.07 -12.17
CA GLU A 222 -38.95 32.80 -13.04
C GLU A 222 -40.09 33.77 -12.79
N LYS A 223 -40.71 34.32 -13.84
CA LYS A 223 -41.73 35.37 -13.71
C LYS A 223 -43.07 34.92 -13.14
N ASN A 224 -43.45 33.63 -13.25
CA ASN A 224 -44.85 33.21 -13.06
C ASN A 224 -45.07 31.83 -12.42
N VAL A 225 -44.18 31.31 -11.56
CA VAL A 225 -44.41 30.01 -10.91
C VAL A 225 -44.10 30.02 -9.42
N THR A 226 -44.96 29.33 -8.64
CA THR A 226 -44.74 28.96 -7.25
C THR A 226 -44.77 27.43 -7.18
N TYR A 227 -43.62 26.75 -7.13
CA TYR A 227 -43.57 25.32 -6.78
C TYR A 227 -43.38 25.20 -5.27
N ALA A 228 -44.04 24.22 -4.65
CA ALA A 228 -43.85 23.92 -3.24
C ALA A 228 -42.63 22.99 -3.09
N ASP A 229 -41.64 23.40 -2.28
CA ASP A 229 -40.62 22.49 -1.78
C ASP A 229 -41.29 21.56 -0.76
N ASP A 230 -41.39 20.27 -1.04
CA ASP A 230 -41.82 19.28 -0.04
C ASP A 230 -41.08 17.95 -0.21
N GLU A 231 -40.72 17.38 0.94
CA GLU A 231 -39.95 16.15 1.20
C GLU A 231 -38.41 16.24 1.01
N ARG A 232 -37.69 16.48 2.12
CA ARG A 232 -36.32 15.97 2.30
C ARG A 232 -36.40 14.54 2.79
N TYR A 233 -35.94 13.59 1.99
CA TYR A 233 -35.72 12.22 2.45
C TYR A 233 -34.37 12.12 3.16
N ALA A 234 -34.17 11.10 4.00
CA ALA A 234 -32.86 10.85 4.59
C ALA A 234 -31.84 10.52 3.48
N PHE A 235 -30.61 11.01 3.62
CA PHE A 235 -29.46 10.76 2.73
C PHE A 235 -29.60 11.27 1.28
N GLY A 236 -29.29 12.56 1.03
CA GLY A 236 -28.90 13.04 -0.33
C GLY A 236 -29.98 13.08 -1.41
N VAL A 237 -31.26 12.86 -1.08
CA VAL A 237 -32.38 12.90 -2.04
C VAL A 237 -33.34 14.04 -1.72
N THR A 238 -33.65 14.88 -2.72
CA THR A 238 -34.68 15.93 -2.62
C THR A 238 -35.66 15.83 -3.78
N ALA A 239 -36.96 15.95 -3.52
CA ALA A 239 -37.98 15.97 -4.57
C ALA A 239 -38.75 17.31 -4.58
N THR A 240 -39.26 17.68 -5.74
CA THR A 240 -40.20 18.80 -5.93
C THR A 240 -41.39 18.32 -6.75
N LYS A 241 -42.58 18.89 -6.46
CA LYS A 241 -43.81 18.58 -7.20
C LYS A 241 -44.42 19.85 -7.77
N ASN A 242 -44.82 19.78 -9.03
CA ASN A 242 -45.52 20.86 -9.72
C ASN A 242 -46.83 20.32 -10.28
N SER A 243 -47.95 20.67 -9.64
CA SER A 243 -49.28 20.16 -10.03
C SER A 243 -49.77 20.64 -11.40
N GLU A 244 -49.12 21.67 -11.97
CA GLU A 244 -49.46 22.21 -13.31
C GLU A 244 -48.70 21.51 -14.45
N LYS A 245 -47.77 20.60 -14.11
CA LYS A 245 -46.93 19.88 -15.07
C LYS A 245 -47.17 18.38 -14.96
N THR A 246 -46.78 17.66 -16.00
CA THR A 246 -46.82 16.19 -16.08
C THR A 246 -45.42 15.62 -16.27
N GLY A 247 -45.27 14.31 -16.11
CA GLY A 247 -43.98 13.65 -16.26
C GLY A 247 -43.09 13.78 -15.04
N SER A 248 -42.12 12.89 -14.95
CA SER A 248 -41.21 12.76 -13.82
C SER A 248 -39.76 12.65 -14.30
N VAL A 249 -38.87 13.40 -13.66
CA VAL A 249 -37.44 13.40 -13.96
C VAL A 249 -36.63 13.14 -12.70
N ILE A 250 -35.62 12.30 -12.81
CA ILE A 250 -34.58 12.14 -11.79
C ILE A 250 -33.27 12.71 -12.29
N VAL A 251 -32.60 13.52 -11.47
CA VAL A 251 -31.33 14.18 -11.79
C VAL A 251 -30.28 13.71 -10.81
N PHE A 252 -29.29 13.00 -11.33
CA PHE A 252 -28.14 12.47 -10.60
C PHE A 252 -26.97 13.46 -10.66
N SER A 253 -26.34 13.77 -9.53
CA SER A 253 -25.14 14.62 -9.47
C SER A 253 -23.90 13.82 -9.13
N ALA A 254 -22.86 13.88 -9.97
CA ALA A 254 -21.51 13.59 -9.49
C ALA A 254 -21.05 14.72 -8.55
N GLY A 255 -20.36 14.39 -7.45
CA GLY A 255 -19.63 15.37 -6.64
C GLY A 255 -20.43 16.24 -5.66
N SER A 256 -20.09 17.53 -5.59
CA SER A 256 -20.51 18.46 -4.52
C SER A 256 -21.93 19.03 -4.64
N GLY A 257 -22.69 18.65 -5.67
CA GLY A 257 -24.07 19.10 -5.91
C GLY A 257 -24.21 20.55 -6.39
N ALA A 258 -23.13 21.35 -6.43
CA ALA A 258 -23.18 22.77 -6.76
C ALA A 258 -23.68 23.04 -8.20
N SER A 259 -23.27 22.22 -9.17
CA SER A 259 -23.72 22.33 -10.56
C SER A 259 -25.21 21.96 -10.72
N VAL A 260 -25.69 20.96 -9.97
CA VAL A 260 -27.11 20.59 -9.97
C VAL A 260 -27.96 21.65 -9.26
N SER A 261 -27.42 22.31 -8.23
CA SER A 261 -28.10 23.45 -7.58
C SER A 261 -28.47 24.55 -8.58
N ALA A 262 -27.62 24.82 -9.58
CA ALA A 262 -27.86 25.87 -10.57
C ALA A 262 -28.96 25.50 -11.59
N CYS A 263 -29.19 24.22 -11.86
CA CYS A 263 -30.23 23.76 -12.81
C CYS A 263 -31.51 23.24 -12.13
N ARG A 264 -31.48 23.01 -10.81
CA ARG A 264 -32.59 22.44 -10.03
C ARG A 264 -33.93 23.13 -10.26
N LYS A 265 -33.92 24.47 -10.29
CA LYS A 265 -35.13 25.26 -10.49
C LYS A 265 -35.79 25.01 -11.85
N PHE A 266 -34.99 24.82 -12.91
CA PHE A 266 -35.50 24.62 -14.27
C PHE A 266 -36.12 23.24 -14.43
N PHE A 267 -35.47 22.19 -13.91
CA PHE A 267 -36.05 20.85 -13.87
C PHE A 267 -37.35 20.81 -13.03
N SER A 268 -37.37 21.50 -11.88
CA SER A 268 -38.56 21.58 -11.01
C SER A 268 -39.71 22.35 -11.66
N ALA A 269 -39.41 23.36 -12.48
CA ALA A 269 -40.42 24.12 -13.22
C ALA A 269 -40.97 23.35 -14.43
N ALA A 270 -40.18 22.44 -15.02
CA ALA A 270 -40.52 21.74 -16.25
C ALA A 270 -41.26 20.40 -16.03
N ALA A 271 -41.00 19.70 -14.93
CA ALA A 271 -41.56 18.38 -14.65
C ALA A 271 -42.69 18.42 -13.61
N GLY A 272 -43.65 17.48 -13.70
CA GLY A 272 -44.65 17.27 -12.65
C GLY A 272 -44.04 16.78 -11.34
N THR A 273 -42.95 16.00 -11.42
CA THR A 273 -42.10 15.62 -10.30
C THR A 273 -40.63 15.68 -10.71
N ALA A 274 -39.79 16.40 -9.98
CA ALA A 274 -38.34 16.39 -10.17
C ALA A 274 -37.64 15.88 -8.92
N VAL A 275 -36.81 14.87 -9.07
CA VAL A 275 -36.05 14.23 -7.99
C VAL A 275 -34.57 14.49 -8.21
N PHE A 276 -33.85 14.91 -7.18
CA PHE A 276 -32.43 15.22 -7.21
C PHE A 276 -31.72 14.26 -6.26
N VAL A 277 -30.72 13.56 -6.78
CA VAL A 277 -29.96 12.54 -6.05
C VAL A 277 -28.47 12.87 -6.09
N ASP A 278 -27.85 12.91 -4.92
CA ASP A 278 -26.40 12.99 -4.80
C ASP A 278 -25.78 11.61 -5.10
N GLY A 279 -24.98 11.52 -6.17
CA GLY A 279 -24.41 10.27 -6.69
C GLY A 279 -24.86 10.00 -8.12
N VAL A 280 -24.17 9.06 -8.79
CA VAL A 280 -24.45 8.67 -10.19
C VAL A 280 -24.85 7.20 -10.34
N ILE A 281 -25.09 6.49 -9.24
CA ILE A 281 -25.67 5.15 -9.27
C ILE A 281 -27.14 5.23 -8.88
N ALA A 282 -27.96 4.53 -9.64
CA ALA A 282 -29.38 4.47 -9.42
C ALA A 282 -29.72 3.51 -8.27
N ASP A 283 -30.17 4.06 -7.14
CA ASP A 283 -30.68 3.30 -6.00
C ASP A 283 -32.09 2.77 -6.31
N GLU A 284 -32.27 1.45 -6.27
CA GLU A 284 -33.54 0.81 -6.62
C GLU A 284 -34.72 1.28 -5.77
N THR A 285 -34.51 1.60 -4.49
CA THR A 285 -35.58 2.09 -3.61
C THR A 285 -36.05 3.48 -4.00
N VAL A 286 -35.13 4.34 -4.48
CA VAL A 286 -35.45 5.66 -5.01
C VAL A 286 -36.18 5.52 -6.35
N LEU A 287 -35.68 4.65 -7.23
CA LEU A 287 -36.29 4.41 -8.53
C LEU A 287 -37.71 3.84 -8.40
N ASP A 288 -37.92 2.85 -7.54
CA ASP A 288 -39.21 2.21 -7.35
C ASP A 288 -40.22 3.16 -6.68
N ARG A 289 -39.76 4.05 -5.79
CA ARG A 289 -40.62 5.04 -5.12
C ARG A 289 -41.12 6.12 -6.07
N TYR A 290 -40.22 6.67 -6.89
CA TYR A 290 -40.53 7.83 -7.71
C TYR A 290 -40.90 7.49 -9.15
N ALA A 291 -40.55 6.29 -9.63
CA ALA A 291 -40.83 5.77 -10.96
C ALA A 291 -40.60 6.80 -12.08
N PRO A 292 -39.37 7.34 -12.23
CA PRO A 292 -39.09 8.43 -13.15
C PRO A 292 -39.25 8.02 -14.62
N ASP A 293 -39.82 8.89 -15.45
CA ASP A 293 -39.92 8.70 -16.90
C ASP A 293 -38.54 8.93 -17.58
N HIS A 294 -37.77 9.88 -17.04
CA HIS A 294 -36.47 10.28 -17.57
C HIS A 294 -35.41 10.44 -16.47
N ALA A 295 -34.17 10.11 -16.80
CA ALA A 295 -33.00 10.29 -15.93
C ALA A 295 -31.94 11.17 -16.60
N VAL A 296 -31.43 12.15 -15.86
CA VAL A 296 -30.35 13.04 -16.29
C VAL A 296 -29.16 12.90 -15.35
N PHE A 297 -28.02 12.46 -15.85
CA PHE A 297 -26.78 12.36 -15.08
C PHE A 297 -25.90 13.57 -15.36
N VAL A 298 -25.72 14.43 -14.36
CA VAL A 298 -24.87 15.63 -14.47
C VAL A 298 -23.48 15.30 -13.92
N ILE A 299 -22.48 15.31 -14.81
CA ILE A 299 -21.09 15.01 -14.46
C ILE A 299 -20.22 16.23 -14.76
N TYR A 300 -19.74 16.91 -13.72
CA TYR A 300 -18.81 18.03 -13.87
C TYR A 300 -17.36 17.54 -14.01
N GLU A 301 -16.57 18.22 -14.85
CA GLU A 301 -15.18 17.87 -15.16
C GLU A 301 -14.33 17.65 -13.88
N GLY A 302 -14.44 18.54 -12.89
CA GLY A 302 -13.71 18.41 -11.63
C GLY A 302 -14.17 17.24 -10.75
N ASP A 303 -15.39 16.74 -10.96
CA ASP A 303 -15.96 15.61 -10.21
C ASP A 303 -15.67 14.26 -10.88
N ILE A 304 -15.19 14.24 -12.13
CA ILE A 304 -14.85 13.02 -12.87
C ILE A 304 -13.83 12.19 -12.09
N ARG A 305 -12.90 12.83 -11.36
CA ARG A 305 -11.93 12.13 -10.50
C ARG A 305 -12.55 11.19 -9.47
N SER A 306 -13.76 11.51 -9.03
CA SER A 306 -14.48 10.74 -8.00
C SER A 306 -15.34 9.61 -8.60
N LEU A 307 -15.32 9.43 -9.92
CA LEU A 307 -15.90 8.28 -10.62
C LEU A 307 -14.80 7.23 -10.82
N PRO A 308 -14.99 5.95 -10.44
CA PRO A 308 -16.18 5.30 -9.88
C PRO A 308 -16.21 5.30 -8.32
N LEU A 309 -15.39 6.14 -7.69
CA LEU A 309 -14.91 6.01 -6.31
C LEU A 309 -15.91 6.34 -5.19
N LYS A 310 -17.05 6.96 -5.49
CA LYS A 310 -18.17 7.01 -4.51
C LYS A 310 -19.15 5.84 -4.66
N SER A 311 -18.97 4.97 -5.65
CA SER A 311 -20.04 4.08 -6.09
C SER A 311 -19.59 2.69 -6.54
N ILE A 312 -18.32 2.31 -6.40
CA ILE A 312 -17.99 0.90 -6.18
C ILE A 312 -18.33 0.59 -4.71
N GLN A 313 -19.62 0.52 -4.40
CA GLN A 313 -20.02 -0.47 -3.43
C GLN A 313 -19.71 -1.81 -4.11
N PRO A 314 -18.90 -2.69 -3.50
CA PRO A 314 -18.78 -4.06 -3.97
C PRO A 314 -20.19 -4.62 -4.10
N GLN A 315 -20.45 -5.55 -5.03
CA GLN A 315 -21.74 -6.25 -5.05
C GLN A 315 -22.01 -6.79 -3.64
N THR A 316 -22.92 -6.16 -2.92
CA THR A 316 -23.28 -6.53 -1.57
C THR A 316 -24.45 -7.49 -1.69
N ASP A 317 -24.29 -8.71 -1.18
CA ASP A 317 -25.44 -9.54 -0.85
C ASP A 317 -26.12 -8.88 0.37
N PRO A 318 -27.34 -8.35 0.24
CA PRO A 318 -28.03 -7.69 1.35
C PRO A 318 -28.34 -8.63 2.52
N GLY A 319 -28.14 -9.95 2.35
CA GLY A 319 -28.21 -10.95 3.42
C GLY A 319 -26.93 -11.16 4.21
N LEU A 320 -25.80 -10.53 3.84
CA LEU A 320 -24.50 -10.71 4.48
C LEU A 320 -23.96 -9.41 5.10
N ASP A 321 -23.32 -9.52 6.27
CA ASP A 321 -22.57 -8.41 6.87
C ASP A 321 -21.34 -8.05 6.01
N SER A 322 -20.92 -6.79 6.01
CA SER A 322 -19.66 -6.37 5.39
C SER A 322 -18.46 -6.68 6.28
N SER A 323 -17.32 -6.97 5.66
CA SER A 323 -16.03 -7.09 6.35
C SER A 323 -15.62 -5.72 6.91
N ALA A 324 -14.95 -5.71 8.06
CA ALA A 324 -14.40 -4.47 8.61
C ALA A 324 -13.31 -3.89 7.69
N ALA A 325 -13.30 -2.55 7.54
CA ALA A 325 -12.29 -1.85 6.78
C ALA A 325 -10.89 -2.08 7.37
N PRO A 326 -9.86 -2.30 6.53
CA PRO A 326 -8.47 -2.42 6.98
C PRO A 326 -7.99 -1.19 7.76
N VAL A 327 -7.20 -1.39 8.80
CA VAL A 327 -6.43 -0.35 9.49
C VAL A 327 -5.02 -0.35 8.90
N ILE A 328 -4.59 0.80 8.38
CA ILE A 328 -3.24 0.97 7.84
C ILE A 328 -2.33 1.44 8.96
N ASP A 329 -1.31 0.64 9.27
CA ASP A 329 -0.39 0.90 10.37
C ASP A 329 0.85 1.64 9.88
N ALA A 330 1.45 1.23 8.75
CA ALA A 330 2.60 1.89 8.17
C ALA A 330 2.66 1.73 6.65
N VAL A 331 3.30 2.69 5.98
CA VAL A 331 3.60 2.62 4.55
C VAL A 331 5.08 2.96 4.37
N VAL A 332 5.82 2.03 3.78
CA VAL A 332 7.25 2.19 3.46
C VAL A 332 7.49 1.82 2.00
N TYR A 333 8.74 1.82 1.57
CA TYR A 333 9.11 1.47 0.19
C TYR A 333 10.20 0.41 0.21
N SER A 334 10.01 -0.67 -0.55
CA SER A 334 11.04 -1.70 -0.79
C SER A 334 11.88 -1.36 -2.02
N ALA A 335 11.31 -0.63 -2.98
CA ALA A 335 11.99 -0.06 -4.14
C ALA A 335 11.31 1.26 -4.57
N GLY A 336 11.95 2.03 -5.46
CA GLY A 336 11.39 3.32 -5.93
C GLY A 336 10.01 3.20 -6.56
N ASP A 337 9.73 2.05 -7.17
CA ASP A 337 8.47 1.66 -7.79
C ASP A 337 7.69 0.60 -6.98
N ARG A 338 8.03 0.37 -5.70
CA ARG A 338 7.32 -0.58 -4.83
C ARG A 338 7.10 -0.03 -3.42
N ALA A 339 5.83 0.12 -3.05
CA ALA A 339 5.41 0.48 -1.69
C ALA A 339 5.05 -0.78 -0.90
N VAL A 340 5.33 -0.80 0.40
CA VAL A 340 4.93 -1.86 1.32
C VAL A 340 3.94 -1.29 2.33
N ILE A 341 2.74 -1.84 2.36
CA ILE A 341 1.68 -1.46 3.29
C ILE A 341 1.61 -2.49 4.41
N PHE A 342 1.89 -2.04 5.63
CA PHE A 342 1.63 -2.79 6.86
C PHE A 342 0.26 -2.38 7.41
N GLY A 343 -0.53 -3.36 7.83
CA GLY A 343 -1.81 -3.07 8.43
C GLY A 343 -2.47 -4.26 9.10
N ARG A 344 -3.70 -4.03 9.55
CA ARG A 344 -4.57 -5.02 10.19
C ARG A 344 -5.94 -5.04 9.54
N ALA A 345 -6.54 -6.21 9.41
CA ALA A 345 -7.93 -6.41 9.02
C ALA A 345 -8.53 -7.56 9.85
N GLU A 346 -9.72 -8.02 9.51
CA GLU A 346 -10.30 -9.21 10.15
C GLU A 346 -9.37 -10.43 9.99
N ALA A 347 -9.33 -11.28 11.02
CA ALA A 347 -8.52 -12.51 10.97
C ALA A 347 -8.98 -13.40 9.82
N GLU A 348 -8.02 -14.03 9.13
CA GLU A 348 -8.24 -14.91 7.98
C GLU A 348 -8.90 -14.25 6.75
N SER A 349 -9.03 -12.92 6.73
CA SER A 349 -9.55 -12.18 5.57
C SER A 349 -8.50 -12.05 4.47
N THR A 350 -8.96 -11.80 3.24
CA THR A 350 -8.10 -11.44 2.12
C THR A 350 -8.08 -9.93 1.96
N VAL A 351 -6.92 -9.32 2.11
CA VAL A 351 -6.68 -7.91 1.83
C VAL A 351 -6.28 -7.74 0.36
N THR A 352 -6.98 -6.88 -0.35
CA THR A 352 -6.69 -6.54 -1.75
C THR A 352 -6.34 -5.08 -1.86
N VAL A 353 -5.20 -4.79 -2.51
CA VAL A 353 -4.76 -3.43 -2.84
C VAL A 353 -4.85 -3.21 -4.34
N LYS A 354 -5.56 -2.15 -4.74
CA LYS A 354 -5.72 -1.71 -6.14
C LYS A 354 -5.23 -0.28 -6.31
N GLY A 355 -5.09 0.20 -7.55
CA GLY A 355 -4.66 1.57 -7.86
C GLY A 355 -3.13 1.74 -8.04
N GLY A 356 -2.36 0.69 -7.77
CA GLY A 356 -0.95 0.59 -8.17
C GLY A 356 -0.80 0.24 -9.66
N ALA A 357 0.43 -0.07 -10.08
CA ALA A 357 0.68 -0.58 -11.42
C ALA A 357 0.03 -1.96 -11.64
N GLU A 358 -0.08 -2.76 -10.57
CA GLU A 358 -0.77 -4.05 -10.56
C GLU A 358 -1.59 -4.21 -9.28
N ALA A 359 -2.72 -4.92 -9.37
CA ALA A 359 -3.50 -5.28 -8.20
C ALA A 359 -2.89 -6.50 -7.51
N VAL A 360 -2.89 -6.48 -6.19
CA VAL A 360 -2.19 -7.45 -5.36
C VAL A 360 -3.05 -7.83 -4.17
N SER A 361 -2.96 -9.08 -3.71
CA SER A 361 -3.82 -9.61 -2.66
C SER A 361 -3.08 -10.54 -1.72
N TRP A 362 -3.41 -10.47 -0.43
CA TRP A 362 -2.79 -11.25 0.63
C TRP A 362 -3.83 -11.72 1.63
N ARG A 363 -3.66 -12.93 2.13
CA ARG A 363 -4.41 -13.41 3.29
C ARG A 363 -3.79 -12.86 4.57
N THR A 364 -4.61 -12.35 5.48
CA THR A 364 -4.14 -11.88 6.79
C THR A 364 -3.69 -13.07 7.64
N ASP A 365 -2.74 -12.81 8.54
CA ASP A 365 -2.32 -13.75 9.59
C ASP A 365 -2.75 -13.20 10.94
N ASN A 366 -3.76 -13.84 11.53
CA ASN A 366 -4.44 -13.34 12.73
C ASN A 366 -4.81 -11.84 12.64
N GLY A 367 -5.17 -11.40 11.42
CA GLY A 367 -5.54 -10.03 11.12
C GLY A 367 -4.40 -9.14 10.63
N ALA A 368 -3.12 -9.46 10.86
CA ALA A 368 -2.00 -8.66 10.35
C ALA A 368 -1.71 -8.95 8.86
N PHE A 369 -1.24 -7.94 8.11
CA PHE A 369 -0.75 -8.11 6.74
C PHE A 369 0.43 -7.18 6.42
N ALA A 370 1.26 -7.62 5.46
CA ALA A 370 2.29 -6.81 4.82
C ALA A 370 2.18 -7.02 3.29
N ALA A 371 1.89 -5.94 2.58
CA ALA A 371 1.49 -5.95 1.18
C ALA A 371 2.46 -5.13 0.33
N GLU A 372 3.27 -5.78 -0.52
CA GLU A 372 4.10 -5.08 -1.51
C GLU A 372 3.31 -4.78 -2.78
N VAL A 373 3.15 -3.49 -3.06
CA VAL A 373 2.36 -2.97 -4.16
C VAL A 373 3.28 -2.31 -5.17
N PRO A 374 3.35 -2.80 -6.42
CA PRO A 374 3.95 -2.07 -7.52
C PRO A 374 3.23 -0.74 -7.73
N ILE A 375 3.94 0.38 -7.72
CA ILE A 375 3.36 1.72 -7.87
C ILE A 375 3.64 2.28 -9.26
N ARG A 376 2.76 3.15 -9.73
CA ARG A 376 2.89 3.77 -11.04
C ARG A 376 4.05 4.76 -11.05
N THR A 377 4.92 4.64 -12.06
CA THR A 377 6.07 5.54 -12.27
C THR A 377 5.76 6.71 -13.19
N ASP A 378 4.62 6.67 -13.88
CA ASP A 378 4.14 7.71 -14.80
C ASP A 378 3.31 8.81 -14.10
N ALA A 379 3.06 8.66 -12.80
CA ALA A 379 2.30 9.59 -11.99
C ALA A 379 3.11 10.09 -10.80
N GLU A 380 2.93 11.37 -10.41
CA GLU A 380 3.60 11.92 -9.22
C GLU A 380 3.15 11.20 -7.94
N ARG A 381 1.90 10.71 -7.90
CA ARG A 381 1.35 9.89 -6.81
C ARG A 381 0.46 8.77 -7.36
N SER A 382 0.51 7.62 -6.71
CA SER A 382 -0.50 6.56 -6.87
C SER A 382 -1.47 6.62 -5.69
N GLU A 383 -2.77 6.61 -5.99
CA GLU A 383 -3.81 6.46 -4.97
C GLU A 383 -4.17 4.97 -4.89
N LEU A 384 -3.80 4.33 -3.77
CA LEU A 384 -4.02 2.92 -3.53
C LEU A 384 -5.30 2.72 -2.72
N TYR A 385 -6.11 1.73 -3.09
CA TYR A 385 -7.35 1.37 -2.42
C TYR A 385 -7.19 0.00 -1.77
N VAL A 386 -7.27 -0.05 -0.44
CA VAL A 386 -7.09 -1.25 0.36
C VAL A 386 -8.45 -1.71 0.86
N THR A 387 -8.84 -2.95 0.53
CA THR A 387 -10.10 -3.58 0.96
C THR A 387 -9.80 -4.89 1.65
N ALA A 388 -10.68 -5.35 2.54
CA ALA A 388 -10.63 -6.69 3.13
C ALA A 388 -11.89 -7.48 2.80
N LYS A 389 -11.74 -8.78 2.65
CA LYS A 389 -12.83 -9.72 2.45
C LYS A 389 -12.69 -10.94 3.36
N THR A 390 -13.65 -11.12 4.26
CA THR A 390 -13.79 -12.33 5.07
C THR A 390 -14.76 -13.28 4.39
N ASP A 391 -14.47 -14.58 4.43
CA ASP A 391 -15.37 -15.61 3.87
C ASP A 391 -16.78 -15.49 4.49
N GLY A 392 -17.80 -15.46 3.63
CA GLY A 392 -19.20 -15.29 4.05
C GLY A 392 -19.60 -13.85 4.40
N LYS A 393 -18.77 -12.86 4.10
CA LYS A 393 -19.09 -11.44 4.19
C LYS A 393 -18.94 -10.72 2.85
N ASN A 394 -19.57 -9.57 2.73
CA ASN A 394 -19.27 -8.62 1.65
C ASN A 394 -17.87 -8.01 1.85
N ASP A 395 -17.28 -7.50 0.77
CA ASP A 395 -16.01 -6.76 0.86
C ASP A 395 -16.19 -5.52 1.75
N SER A 396 -15.12 -5.10 2.42
CA SER A 396 -15.13 -3.90 3.26
C SER A 396 -15.25 -2.62 2.44
N ASP A 397 -15.62 -1.54 3.12
CA ASP A 397 -15.34 -0.20 2.59
C ASP A 397 -13.84 -0.05 2.31
N PRO A 398 -13.44 0.60 1.20
CA PRO A 398 -12.04 0.79 0.87
C PRO A 398 -11.38 1.84 1.76
N VAL A 399 -10.13 1.60 2.12
CA VAL A 399 -9.23 2.59 2.74
C VAL A 399 -8.23 3.08 1.73
N THR A 400 -8.16 4.39 1.57
CA THR A 400 -7.28 5.03 0.60
C THR A 400 -5.91 5.34 1.21
N VAL A 401 -4.85 4.93 0.50
CA VAL A 401 -3.45 5.20 0.84
C VAL A 401 -2.79 5.93 -0.32
N ASN A 402 -2.24 7.10 -0.06
CA ASN A 402 -1.51 7.87 -1.07
C ASN A 402 -0.03 7.55 -0.99
N VAL A 403 0.56 7.08 -2.08
CA VAL A 403 1.99 6.78 -2.20
C VAL A 403 2.61 7.59 -3.34
N LYS A 404 3.89 7.91 -3.19
CA LYS A 404 4.63 8.69 -4.18
C LYS A 404 5.67 7.79 -4.81
N TYR A 405 5.88 7.91 -6.12
CA TYR A 405 7.10 7.36 -6.72
C TYR A 405 8.31 8.09 -6.13
N GLU A 406 9.30 7.32 -5.68
CA GLU A 406 10.54 7.82 -5.10
C GLU A 406 11.71 7.44 -6.02
N ASP A 407 12.35 8.43 -6.64
CA ASP A 407 13.51 8.24 -7.53
C ASP A 407 14.67 7.48 -6.86
N TYR A 408 14.72 7.53 -5.52
CA TYR A 408 15.69 6.81 -4.73
C TYR A 408 15.06 6.36 -3.43
N VAL A 409 14.89 5.04 -3.29
CA VAL A 409 14.69 4.40 -2.00
C VAL A 409 16.04 3.83 -1.62
N GLY A 410 16.59 4.28 -0.48
CA GLY A 410 17.83 3.71 0.05
C GLY A 410 17.75 2.19 0.09
N TYR A 411 18.85 1.50 -0.17
CA TYR A 411 18.87 0.04 -0.33
C TYR A 411 18.21 -0.63 0.90
N ARG A 412 17.03 -1.22 0.71
CA ARG A 412 16.28 -1.95 1.75
C ARG A 412 16.57 -3.44 1.55
N ASN A 413 17.40 -4.03 2.42
CA ASN A 413 17.82 -5.44 2.34
C ASN A 413 16.70 -6.43 2.71
N VAL A 414 15.47 -6.23 2.23
CA VAL A 414 14.32 -7.07 2.62
C VAL A 414 13.44 -7.33 1.40
N ARG A 415 13.12 -8.60 1.18
CA ARG A 415 12.11 -9.07 0.22
C ARG A 415 10.78 -9.31 0.94
N ILE A 416 9.70 -8.93 0.30
CA ILE A 416 8.35 -9.16 0.82
C ILE A 416 7.84 -10.50 0.28
N GLY A 417 7.82 -11.50 1.15
CA GLY A 417 7.30 -12.83 0.87
C GLY A 417 5.79 -12.93 0.99
N LYS A 418 5.28 -14.13 0.69
CA LYS A 418 3.86 -14.47 0.81
C LYS A 418 3.43 -14.49 2.27
N PHE A 419 2.13 -14.30 2.50
CA PHE A 419 1.52 -14.34 3.84
C PHE A 419 2.13 -13.38 4.87
N GLY A 420 2.69 -12.25 4.39
CA GLY A 420 3.28 -11.20 5.22
C GLY A 420 4.62 -11.58 5.86
N HIS A 421 5.32 -12.60 5.35
CA HIS A 421 6.68 -12.93 5.78
C HIS A 421 7.68 -12.01 5.09
N LEU A 422 8.55 -11.38 5.87
CA LEU A 422 9.71 -10.66 5.36
C LEU A 422 10.89 -11.62 5.24
N HIS A 423 11.74 -11.42 4.23
CA HIS A 423 12.96 -12.21 4.03
C HIS A 423 14.16 -11.28 3.89
N TYR A 424 15.23 -11.55 4.63
CA TYR A 424 16.44 -10.76 4.56
C TYR A 424 17.19 -11.05 3.25
N GLU A 425 17.53 -10.01 2.51
CA GLU A 425 18.10 -10.13 1.15
C GLU A 425 19.38 -10.98 1.12
N GLU A 426 20.22 -10.88 2.15
CA GLU A 426 21.48 -11.64 2.23
C GLU A 426 21.26 -13.16 2.38
N THR A 427 20.04 -13.61 2.66
CA THR A 427 19.69 -15.04 2.76
C THR A 427 19.23 -15.64 1.44
N VAL A 428 18.92 -14.81 0.44
CA VAL A 428 18.45 -15.27 -0.88
C VAL A 428 19.46 -16.21 -1.57
N PRO A 429 20.79 -15.97 -1.52
CA PRO A 429 21.76 -16.92 -2.06
C PRO A 429 21.72 -18.31 -1.42
N ASP A 430 21.39 -18.41 -0.13
CA ASP A 430 21.24 -19.70 0.56
C ASP A 430 20.02 -20.47 0.08
N PHE A 431 18.92 -19.76 -0.16
CA PHE A 431 17.68 -20.36 -0.67
C PHE A 431 17.81 -20.79 -2.14
N THR A 432 18.34 -19.90 -2.99
CA THR A 432 18.47 -20.13 -4.44
C THR A 432 19.63 -21.07 -4.81
N GLY A 433 20.46 -21.44 -3.83
CA GLY A 433 21.66 -22.25 -4.03
C GLY A 433 22.85 -21.48 -4.62
N ALA A 434 22.72 -20.17 -4.86
CA ALA A 434 23.82 -19.33 -5.33
C ALA A 434 24.98 -19.22 -4.32
N SER A 435 24.74 -19.61 -3.06
CA SER A 435 25.77 -19.66 -2.03
C SER A 435 26.61 -20.94 -2.05
N ALA A 436 26.21 -21.97 -2.79
CA ALA A 436 26.90 -23.26 -2.84
C ALA A 436 28.40 -23.09 -3.16
N LEU A 437 29.24 -23.68 -2.31
CA LEU A 437 30.69 -23.62 -2.43
C LEU A 437 31.19 -24.53 -3.55
N SER A 438 32.30 -24.13 -4.17
CA SER A 438 33.08 -25.07 -4.98
C SER A 438 33.63 -26.19 -4.09
N TYR A 439 33.95 -27.35 -4.68
CA TYR A 439 34.59 -28.43 -3.94
C TYR A 439 35.88 -27.98 -3.24
N GLY A 440 36.67 -27.12 -3.89
CA GLY A 440 37.92 -26.60 -3.31
C GLY A 440 37.68 -25.74 -2.07
N ASP A 441 36.71 -24.81 -2.14
CA ASP A 441 36.38 -23.92 -1.03
C ASP A 441 35.76 -24.68 0.15
N LEU A 442 34.87 -25.65 -0.15
CA LEU A 442 34.30 -26.54 0.87
C LEU A 442 35.39 -27.33 1.60
N GLN A 443 36.32 -27.95 0.86
CA GLN A 443 37.43 -28.69 1.47
C GLN A 443 38.37 -27.75 2.27
N GLY A 444 38.60 -26.54 1.78
CA GLY A 444 39.36 -25.52 2.51
C GLY A 444 38.73 -25.21 3.87
N TYR A 445 37.42 -24.99 3.90
CA TYR A 445 36.70 -24.69 5.13
C TYR A 445 36.61 -25.90 6.08
N VAL A 446 36.37 -27.10 5.54
CA VAL A 446 36.40 -28.34 6.33
C VAL A 446 37.74 -28.52 7.04
N ASN A 447 38.84 -28.28 6.32
CA ASN A 447 40.19 -28.35 6.89
C ASN A 447 40.44 -27.27 7.95
N TYR A 448 39.90 -26.06 7.76
CA TYR A 448 39.96 -24.99 8.76
C TYR A 448 39.27 -25.38 10.07
N LEU A 449 38.04 -25.91 10.00
CA LEU A 449 37.30 -26.35 11.20
C LEU A 449 37.99 -27.53 11.91
N ARG A 450 38.52 -28.49 11.14
CA ARG A 450 39.30 -29.60 11.71
C ARG A 450 40.59 -29.12 12.37
N ALA A 451 41.29 -28.16 11.77
CA ALA A 451 42.49 -27.57 12.38
C ALA A 451 42.16 -26.81 13.67
N ARG A 452 40.99 -26.15 13.75
CA ARG A 452 40.50 -25.54 15.00
C ARG A 452 40.21 -26.61 16.06
N SER A 453 39.56 -27.71 15.68
CA SER A 453 39.35 -28.86 16.56
C SER A 453 40.67 -29.40 17.13
N ASP A 454 41.66 -29.61 16.28
CA ASP A 454 42.96 -30.14 16.70
C ASP A 454 43.66 -29.18 17.68
N ARG A 455 43.49 -27.85 17.54
CA ARG A 455 44.02 -26.86 18.50
C ARG A 455 43.32 -26.91 19.84
N ILE A 456 42.00 -27.05 19.86
CA ILE A 456 41.22 -27.20 21.10
C ILE A 456 41.65 -28.49 21.82
N HIS A 457 41.68 -29.62 21.11
CA HIS A 457 42.07 -30.91 21.67
C HIS A 457 43.52 -30.98 22.14
N ALA A 458 44.41 -30.12 21.63
CA ALA A 458 45.80 -30.04 22.10
C ALA A 458 45.92 -29.57 23.55
N VAL A 459 44.98 -28.74 24.03
CA VAL A 459 44.97 -28.20 25.40
C VAL A 459 43.81 -28.71 26.26
N SER A 460 42.74 -29.19 25.63
CA SER A 460 41.60 -29.82 26.28
C SER A 460 41.17 -31.10 25.51
N PRO A 461 41.87 -32.23 25.72
CA PRO A 461 41.70 -33.44 24.91
C PRO A 461 40.32 -34.10 24.98
N ASP A 462 39.61 -33.95 26.09
CA ASP A 462 38.32 -34.59 26.34
C ASP A 462 37.12 -33.72 25.91
N THR A 463 37.35 -32.47 25.52
CA THR A 463 36.30 -31.54 25.09
C THR A 463 35.66 -31.99 23.78
N LYS A 464 34.33 -32.08 23.76
CA LYS A 464 33.56 -32.36 22.55
C LYS A 464 33.12 -31.06 21.89
N ILE A 465 33.19 -31.00 20.55
CA ILE A 465 32.85 -29.79 19.78
C ILE A 465 31.58 -30.02 18.98
N ILE A 466 30.61 -29.13 19.17
CA ILE A 466 29.31 -29.18 18.49
C ILE A 466 29.16 -27.91 17.64
N TYR A 467 28.95 -28.07 16.35
CA TYR A 467 28.55 -27.00 15.45
C TYR A 467 27.03 -27.00 15.30
N VAL A 468 26.43 -25.86 15.60
CA VAL A 468 24.99 -25.61 15.51
C VAL A 468 24.80 -24.51 14.48
N ILE A 469 24.26 -24.84 13.32
CA ILE A 469 24.05 -23.84 12.26
C ILE A 469 22.55 -23.62 12.07
N PRO A 470 21.98 -22.56 12.64
CA PRO A 470 20.58 -22.22 12.40
C PRO A 470 20.31 -21.99 10.91
N PRO A 471 19.30 -22.66 10.32
CA PRO A 471 18.86 -22.34 8.97
C PRO A 471 18.15 -20.97 8.95
N ASN A 472 18.24 -20.24 7.84
CA ASN A 472 17.44 -19.02 7.64
C ASN A 472 15.97 -19.38 7.40
N HIS A 473 15.11 -18.37 7.52
CA HIS A 473 13.66 -18.52 7.34
C HIS A 473 13.29 -19.23 6.03
N LEU A 474 13.83 -18.81 4.88
CA LEU A 474 13.50 -19.40 3.57
C LEU A 474 13.88 -20.88 3.45
N THR A 475 14.88 -21.35 4.18
CA THR A 475 15.29 -22.77 4.20
C THR A 475 14.23 -23.65 4.88
N ILE A 476 13.49 -23.12 5.86
CA ILE A 476 12.43 -23.84 6.59
C ILE A 476 11.02 -23.55 6.03
N TYR A 477 10.81 -22.36 5.49
CA TYR A 477 9.53 -21.87 4.95
C TYR A 477 9.64 -21.48 3.47
N PRO A 478 10.03 -22.39 2.56
CA PRO A 478 10.17 -22.09 1.14
C PRO A 478 8.84 -21.63 0.51
N GLU A 479 7.69 -22.05 1.05
CA GLU A 479 6.35 -21.66 0.58
C GLU A 479 6.04 -20.17 0.77
N THR A 480 6.84 -19.47 1.57
CA THR A 480 6.70 -18.03 1.82
C THR A 480 7.55 -17.18 0.87
N ALA A 481 8.34 -17.80 -0.01
CA ALA A 481 9.17 -17.10 -0.97
C ALA A 481 8.32 -16.28 -1.97
N PRO A 482 8.80 -15.09 -2.38
CA PRO A 482 8.30 -14.39 -3.56
C PRO A 482 8.33 -15.28 -4.81
N ASP A 483 7.44 -15.01 -5.77
CA ASP A 483 7.28 -15.83 -6.98
C ASP A 483 8.50 -15.83 -7.91
N ASP A 484 9.37 -14.81 -7.81
CA ASP A 484 10.61 -14.71 -8.59
C ASP A 484 11.79 -15.49 -7.98
N LEU A 485 11.66 -16.00 -6.76
CA LEU A 485 12.68 -16.84 -6.12
C LEU A 485 12.39 -18.33 -6.34
N VAL A 486 13.41 -19.07 -6.79
CA VAL A 486 13.36 -20.51 -7.00
C VAL A 486 14.36 -21.19 -6.07
N GLU A 487 13.90 -22.21 -5.33
CA GLU A 487 14.76 -22.98 -4.44
C GLU A 487 15.84 -23.75 -5.22
N GLY A 488 17.08 -23.69 -4.74
CA GLY A 488 18.20 -24.43 -5.33
C GLY A 488 18.28 -25.88 -4.85
N GLU A 489 18.91 -26.75 -5.64
CA GLU A 489 19.10 -28.17 -5.27
C GLU A 489 20.05 -28.36 -4.07
N THR A 490 20.95 -27.41 -3.84
CA THR A 490 21.92 -27.45 -2.74
C THR A 490 22.23 -26.05 -2.23
N SER A 491 22.79 -25.96 -1.03
CA SER A 491 23.22 -24.72 -0.37
C SER A 491 24.48 -24.98 0.45
N ARG A 492 25.12 -23.93 0.98
CA ARG A 492 26.25 -24.07 1.91
C ARG A 492 25.89 -25.00 3.08
N LEU A 493 24.76 -24.75 3.74
CA LEU A 493 24.34 -25.57 4.89
C LEU A 493 24.22 -27.05 4.52
N ARG A 494 23.56 -27.37 3.40
CA ARG A 494 23.41 -28.76 2.94
C ARG A 494 24.76 -29.41 2.62
N GLN A 495 25.69 -28.67 2.00
CA GLN A 495 27.05 -29.15 1.74
C GLN A 495 27.82 -29.45 3.02
N PHE A 496 27.68 -28.62 4.05
CA PHE A 496 28.33 -28.82 5.34
C PHE A 496 27.74 -30.01 6.11
N ILE A 497 26.41 -30.13 6.16
CA ILE A 497 25.74 -31.28 6.76
C ILE A 497 26.24 -32.57 6.13
N GLU A 498 26.33 -32.64 4.80
CA GLU A 498 26.83 -33.82 4.10
C GLU A 498 28.33 -34.06 4.36
N ALA A 499 29.15 -33.01 4.35
CA ALA A 499 30.60 -33.13 4.56
C ALA A 499 30.98 -33.63 5.97
N PHE A 500 30.14 -33.35 6.98
CA PHE A 500 30.39 -33.71 8.38
C PHE A 500 29.51 -34.85 8.92
N LYS A 501 28.64 -35.43 8.10
CA LYS A 501 27.68 -36.46 8.51
C LYS A 501 28.33 -37.68 9.19
N ASP A 502 29.50 -38.08 8.71
CA ASP A 502 30.26 -39.22 9.21
C ASP A 502 31.59 -38.79 9.89
N ASP A 503 31.72 -37.52 10.29
CA ASP A 503 32.93 -37.03 10.98
C ASP A 503 32.94 -37.48 12.45
N ASP A 504 34.05 -38.07 12.89
CA ASP A 504 34.22 -38.64 14.23
C ASP A 504 34.76 -37.63 15.25
N LYS A 505 35.26 -36.48 14.79
CA LYS A 505 35.84 -35.42 15.64
C LYS A 505 34.89 -34.25 15.84
N LEU A 506 34.11 -33.90 14.82
CA LEU A 506 33.22 -32.75 14.83
C LEU A 506 31.77 -33.19 14.72
N THR A 507 30.94 -32.78 15.69
CA THR A 507 29.50 -33.01 15.62
C THR A 507 28.83 -31.82 14.95
N PHE A 508 28.31 -31.99 13.75
CA PHE A 508 27.49 -30.98 13.08
C PHE A 508 26.01 -31.38 13.19
N ILE A 509 25.19 -30.54 13.82
CA ILE A 509 23.77 -30.83 14.03
C ILE A 509 22.96 -30.38 12.80
N ASP A 510 22.31 -31.33 12.12
CA ASP A 510 21.29 -31.02 11.12
C ASP A 510 20.03 -30.46 11.80
N LEU A 511 19.78 -29.17 11.59
CA LEU A 511 18.57 -28.50 12.06
C LEU A 511 17.50 -28.35 10.99
N ILE A 512 17.79 -28.64 9.71
CA ILE A 512 16.80 -28.52 8.63
C ILE A 512 15.68 -29.55 8.86
N THR A 513 16.04 -30.83 8.94
CA THR A 513 15.09 -31.93 9.10
C THR A 513 14.17 -31.74 10.32
N PRO A 514 14.70 -31.58 11.56
CA PRO A 514 13.84 -31.46 12.74
C PRO A 514 12.98 -30.20 12.76
N LEU A 515 13.44 -29.07 12.21
CA LEU A 515 12.62 -27.86 12.13
C LEU A 515 11.52 -27.97 11.06
N THR A 516 11.81 -28.60 9.91
CA THR A 516 10.79 -28.87 8.88
C THR A 516 9.72 -29.84 9.41
N GLU A 517 10.09 -30.88 10.15
CA GLU A 517 9.13 -31.80 10.77
C GLU A 517 8.32 -31.11 11.88
N ALA A 518 8.98 -30.32 12.74
CA ALA A 518 8.32 -29.56 13.79
C ALA A 518 7.33 -28.54 13.22
N LYS A 519 7.66 -27.85 12.11
CA LYS A 519 6.76 -26.91 11.43
C LYS A 519 5.38 -27.50 11.14
N GLN A 520 5.31 -28.81 10.86
CA GLN A 520 4.06 -29.49 10.50
C GLN A 520 3.17 -29.82 11.68
N THR A 521 3.73 -29.93 12.89
CA THR A 521 3.03 -30.46 14.08
C THR A 521 3.00 -29.51 15.26
N ALA A 522 3.86 -28.48 15.26
CA ALA A 522 3.94 -27.49 16.30
C ALA A 522 2.64 -26.65 16.39
N PRO A 523 2.28 -26.18 17.59
CA PRO A 523 1.07 -25.37 17.79
C PRO A 523 1.16 -23.98 17.14
N TYR A 524 2.37 -23.50 16.84
CA TYR A 524 2.63 -22.20 16.25
C TYR A 524 3.83 -22.27 15.29
N ARG A 525 4.02 -21.22 14.48
CA ARG A 525 5.20 -21.06 13.63
C ARG A 525 6.49 -21.05 14.45
N LEU A 526 7.61 -21.40 13.80
CA LEU A 526 8.93 -21.51 14.41
C LEU A 526 9.82 -20.28 14.16
N TYR A 527 9.42 -19.39 13.25
CA TYR A 527 10.13 -18.16 12.92
C TYR A 527 9.22 -16.95 13.06
N ASN A 528 9.85 -15.80 13.32
CA ASN A 528 9.20 -14.51 13.25
C ASN A 528 9.00 -14.11 11.78
N LYS A 529 7.99 -13.28 11.51
CA LYS A 529 7.67 -12.79 10.16
C LYS A 529 8.40 -11.52 9.82
N THR A 530 8.59 -10.65 10.81
CA THR A 530 9.17 -9.32 10.65
C THR A 530 10.60 -9.22 11.18
N ASP A 531 11.19 -10.36 11.55
CA ASP A 531 12.50 -10.47 12.17
C ASP A 531 13.34 -11.62 11.56
N THR A 532 14.66 -11.45 11.44
CA THR A 532 15.54 -12.44 10.80
C THR A 532 15.67 -13.76 11.56
N HIS A 533 15.27 -13.80 12.84
CA HIS A 533 15.50 -14.94 13.71
C HIS A 533 14.34 -15.95 13.72
N TRP A 534 14.65 -17.17 14.14
CA TRP A 534 13.63 -18.05 14.70
C TRP A 534 12.96 -17.40 15.92
N ASN A 535 11.79 -17.89 16.31
CA ASN A 535 11.19 -17.53 17.60
C ASN A 535 11.62 -18.54 18.68
N GLU A 536 11.16 -18.35 19.93
CA GLU A 536 11.56 -19.22 21.04
C GLU A 536 11.12 -20.68 20.84
N LEU A 537 10.06 -20.94 20.08
CA LEU A 537 9.63 -22.30 19.78
C LEU A 537 10.55 -22.98 18.76
N GLY A 538 11.00 -22.25 17.73
CA GLY A 538 12.04 -22.73 16.81
C GLY A 538 13.35 -23.04 17.54
N ALA A 539 13.78 -22.13 18.42
CA ALA A 539 14.95 -22.32 19.27
C ALA A 539 14.79 -23.54 20.21
N TYR A 540 13.61 -23.76 20.79
CA TYR A 540 13.35 -24.97 21.60
C TYR A 540 13.62 -26.26 20.81
N TYR A 541 13.19 -26.36 19.55
CA TYR A 541 13.44 -27.56 18.76
C TYR A 541 14.93 -27.75 18.44
N ALA A 542 15.68 -26.66 18.22
CA ALA A 542 17.13 -26.73 18.08
C ALA A 542 17.82 -27.15 19.40
N TYR A 543 17.39 -26.59 20.53
CA TYR A 543 17.81 -26.98 21.87
C TYR A 543 17.64 -28.49 22.11
N VAL A 544 16.50 -29.07 21.74
CA VAL A 544 16.26 -30.51 21.87
C VAL A 544 17.31 -31.31 21.12
N GLN A 545 17.70 -30.90 19.90
CA GLN A 545 18.74 -31.61 19.14
C GLN A 545 20.13 -31.50 19.78
N ILE A 546 20.48 -30.32 20.28
CA ILE A 546 21.73 -30.10 21.01
C ILE A 546 21.80 -31.03 22.23
N MET A 547 20.75 -31.03 23.06
CA MET A 547 20.75 -31.83 24.28
C MET A 547 20.60 -33.32 24.03
N ASN A 548 20.01 -33.75 22.90
CA ASN A 548 20.02 -35.17 22.49
C ASN A 548 21.43 -35.68 22.18
N VAL A 549 22.34 -34.82 21.72
CA VAL A 549 23.76 -35.18 21.56
C VAL A 549 24.42 -35.27 22.93
N ILE A 550 24.27 -34.23 23.76
CA ILE A 550 24.96 -34.09 25.05
C ILE A 550 24.50 -35.16 26.06
N SER A 551 23.21 -35.47 26.09
CA SER A 551 22.64 -36.42 27.05
C SER A 551 23.06 -37.87 26.87
N LYS A 552 23.76 -38.19 25.77
CA LYS A 552 24.41 -39.49 25.59
C LYS A 552 25.51 -39.72 26.61
N ASP A 553 26.24 -38.67 26.97
CA ASP A 553 27.30 -38.71 27.98
C ASP A 553 26.82 -38.19 29.33
N TYR A 554 25.88 -37.24 29.32
CA TYR A 554 25.33 -36.59 30.51
C TYR A 554 23.80 -36.77 30.60
N PRO A 555 23.28 -37.94 31.05
CA PRO A 555 21.84 -38.21 31.06
C PRO A 555 20.98 -37.20 31.83
N ALA A 556 21.54 -36.53 32.86
CA ALA A 556 20.87 -35.48 33.61
C ALA A 556 20.58 -34.22 32.75
N ALA A 557 21.38 -34.00 31.70
CA ALA A 557 21.23 -32.89 30.77
C ALA A 557 20.20 -33.19 29.65
N ALA A 558 19.42 -34.27 29.74
CA ALA A 558 18.37 -34.55 28.77
C ALA A 558 17.40 -33.36 28.59
N PRO A 559 16.93 -33.11 27.35
CA PRO A 559 16.06 -31.97 27.09
C PRO A 559 14.73 -32.12 27.83
N ASP A 560 14.24 -31.01 28.39
CA ASP A 560 12.90 -31.01 28.96
C ASP A 560 11.84 -31.13 27.84
N PRO A 561 10.81 -31.97 28.01
CA PRO A 561 9.76 -32.09 27.01
C PRO A 561 8.93 -30.80 26.94
N LEU A 562 8.36 -30.50 25.75
CA LEU A 562 7.58 -29.28 25.50
C LEU A 562 6.41 -29.10 26.50
N SER A 563 5.87 -30.21 27.03
CA SER A 563 4.85 -30.20 28.08
C SER A 563 5.28 -29.51 29.38
N GLY A 564 6.59 -29.38 29.62
CA GLY A 564 7.17 -28.62 30.73
C GLY A 564 7.10 -27.11 30.57
N PHE A 565 6.65 -26.62 29.41
CA PHE A 565 6.59 -25.21 29.07
C PHE A 565 5.15 -24.76 28.78
N ASP A 566 4.90 -23.46 28.96
CA ASP A 566 3.76 -22.75 28.38
C ASP A 566 4.21 -22.13 27.05
N VAL A 567 3.60 -22.54 25.94
CA VAL A 567 3.80 -21.92 24.63
C VAL A 567 2.63 -20.98 24.37
N PHE A 568 2.91 -19.71 24.09
CA PHE A 568 1.87 -18.69 23.92
C PHE A 568 2.27 -17.63 22.91
N THR A 569 1.28 -16.91 22.39
CA THR A 569 1.50 -15.74 21.53
C THR A 569 1.30 -14.45 22.30
N LYS A 570 2.04 -13.40 21.89
CA LYS A 570 1.89 -12.05 22.42
C LYS A 570 2.08 -11.06 21.27
N SER A 571 1.14 -10.12 21.14
CA SER A 571 1.28 -9.02 20.19
C SER A 571 2.42 -8.10 20.65
N VAL A 572 3.43 -7.93 19.81
CA VAL A 572 4.64 -7.14 20.04
C VAL A 572 4.95 -6.26 18.84
N ASN A 573 5.91 -5.35 19.00
CA ASN A 573 6.43 -4.53 17.91
C ASN A 573 7.19 -5.40 16.90
N GLY A 574 7.22 -4.98 15.64
CA GLY A 574 7.97 -5.67 14.59
C GLY A 574 9.48 -5.75 14.88
N GLY A 575 10.14 -6.71 14.26
CA GLY A 575 11.57 -6.97 14.44
C GLY A 575 12.50 -6.24 13.47
N ASP A 576 13.73 -6.77 13.36
CA ASP A 576 14.83 -6.11 12.65
C ASP A 576 14.54 -5.83 11.16
N MET A 577 13.85 -6.72 10.45
CA MET A 577 13.54 -6.54 9.03
C MET A 577 12.51 -5.44 8.78
N ALA A 578 11.55 -5.25 9.70
CA ALA A 578 10.66 -4.09 9.63
C ALA A 578 11.46 -2.77 9.76
N ASN A 579 12.47 -2.74 10.63
CA ASN A 579 13.38 -1.61 10.75
C ASN A 579 14.27 -1.43 9.50
N PHE A 580 14.77 -2.52 8.92
CA PHE A 580 15.56 -2.47 7.68
C PHE A 580 14.77 -1.85 6.51
N LEU A 581 13.46 -2.15 6.43
CA LEU A 581 12.51 -1.50 5.50
C LEU A 581 12.24 -0.02 5.81
N GLY A 582 12.68 0.47 6.97
CA GLY A 582 12.47 1.84 7.42
C GLY A 582 11.09 2.09 8.02
N ALA A 583 10.40 1.04 8.46
CA ALA A 583 9.14 1.20 9.17
C ALA A 583 9.39 1.67 10.61
N ASP A 584 8.46 2.47 11.14
CA ASP A 584 8.40 2.70 12.58
C ASP A 584 8.02 1.40 13.27
N LEU A 585 8.93 0.84 14.07
CA LEU A 585 8.70 -0.41 14.79
C LEU A 585 7.51 -0.36 15.74
N SER A 586 7.11 0.83 16.22
CA SER A 586 5.92 0.98 17.06
C SER A 586 4.61 0.87 16.27
N ALA A 587 4.66 1.08 14.96
CA ALA A 587 3.52 0.96 14.07
C ALA A 587 3.36 -0.48 13.55
N VAL A 588 4.45 -1.18 13.27
CA VAL A 588 4.39 -2.59 12.82
C VAL A 588 4.17 -3.52 14.01
N ARG A 589 3.18 -4.40 13.91
CA ARG A 589 2.82 -5.35 14.96
C ARG A 589 2.89 -6.78 14.45
N GLU A 590 3.38 -7.67 15.29
CA GLU A 590 3.41 -9.11 15.03
C GLU A 590 3.01 -9.87 16.31
N ASP A 591 2.32 -10.99 16.16
CA ASP A 591 2.07 -11.90 17.28
C ASP A 591 3.25 -12.86 17.46
N GLY A 592 4.25 -12.43 18.23
CA GLY A 592 5.43 -13.24 18.54
C GLY A 592 5.07 -14.51 19.31
N VAL A 593 5.82 -15.59 19.08
CA VAL A 593 5.65 -16.90 19.74
C VAL A 593 6.72 -17.07 20.81
N TYR A 594 6.30 -17.31 22.04
CA TYR A 594 7.17 -17.36 23.21
C TYR A 594 7.01 -18.67 23.99
N VAL A 595 8.07 -19.09 24.67
CA VAL A 595 8.13 -20.35 25.43
C VAL A 595 8.59 -20.06 26.85
N ARG A 596 7.66 -20.20 27.81
CA ARG A 596 7.94 -19.97 29.23
C ARG A 596 8.04 -21.27 29.99
N SER A 597 9.10 -21.45 30.77
CA SER A 597 9.20 -22.58 31.70
C SER A 597 8.09 -22.53 32.75
N LYS A 598 7.44 -23.67 33.02
CA LYS A 598 6.46 -23.78 34.13
C LYS A 598 7.13 -23.80 35.50
N LYS A 599 8.45 -23.97 35.53
CA LYS A 599 9.28 -23.92 36.74
C LYS A 599 10.14 -22.66 36.71
N PRO A 600 10.49 -22.08 37.87
CA PRO A 600 11.51 -21.05 37.94
C PRO A 600 12.83 -21.54 37.31
N LEU A 601 13.52 -20.65 36.59
CA LEU A 601 14.84 -20.94 36.02
C LEU A 601 15.91 -20.79 37.11
N SER A 602 16.76 -21.80 37.24
CA SER A 602 17.86 -21.83 38.22
C SER A 602 18.99 -20.87 37.84
N SER A 603 19.20 -20.65 36.54
CA SER A 603 20.11 -19.67 35.95
C SER A 603 19.76 -18.22 36.29
N GLY A 604 18.54 -17.94 36.76
CA GLY A 604 18.08 -16.59 37.08
C GLY A 604 17.83 -15.70 35.86
N ILE A 605 17.86 -16.24 34.64
CA ILE A 605 17.57 -15.48 33.42
C ILE A 605 16.13 -14.99 33.45
N GLU A 606 15.95 -13.68 33.37
CA GLU A 606 14.64 -13.05 33.18
C GLU A 606 14.37 -12.87 31.69
N LYS A 607 13.18 -13.29 31.22
CA LYS A 607 12.75 -13.12 29.83
C LYS A 607 11.89 -11.88 29.67
N ASP A 608 12.35 -10.92 28.88
CA ASP A 608 11.49 -9.89 28.31
C ASP A 608 10.91 -10.41 26.99
N TYR A 609 9.63 -10.81 27.02
CA TYR A 609 8.92 -11.34 25.85
C TYR A 609 8.67 -10.23 24.81
N SER A 610 9.72 -9.88 24.07
CA SER A 610 9.77 -8.86 23.02
C SER A 610 10.60 -9.38 21.82
N MET A 611 10.58 -8.67 20.69
CA MET A 611 11.46 -8.98 19.54
C MET A 611 12.77 -8.19 19.56
N ASN A 612 12.84 -7.14 20.38
CA ASN A 612 14.03 -6.33 20.53
C ASN A 612 14.83 -6.88 21.71
N PHE A 613 15.91 -7.60 21.42
CA PHE A 613 16.82 -8.05 22.46
C PHE A 613 17.49 -6.83 23.12
N GLU A 614 17.75 -6.91 24.43
CA GLU A 614 18.48 -5.84 25.12
C GLU A 614 19.97 -5.87 24.75
N ASN A 615 20.59 -4.71 24.58
CA ASN A 615 22.00 -4.57 24.18
C ASN A 615 22.97 -5.40 25.04
N VAL A 616 22.68 -5.59 26.32
CA VAL A 616 23.51 -6.37 27.25
C VAL A 616 23.69 -7.83 26.81
N TRP A 617 22.67 -8.43 26.17
CA TRP A 617 22.73 -9.81 25.69
C TRP A 617 23.60 -10.00 24.44
N PHE A 618 23.98 -8.88 23.79
CA PHE A 618 24.82 -8.84 22.61
C PHE A 618 26.30 -8.61 22.93
N SER A 619 26.58 -7.58 23.75
CA SER A 619 27.94 -7.05 23.90
C SER A 619 28.78 -7.76 24.95
N ASP A 620 28.14 -8.47 25.89
CA ASP A 620 28.80 -8.96 27.08
C ASP A 620 28.89 -10.49 27.06
N GLN A 621 29.92 -11.02 27.72
CA GLN A 621 29.98 -12.44 28.07
C GLN A 621 29.02 -12.69 29.24
N HIS A 622 28.27 -13.80 29.17
CA HIS A 622 27.35 -14.21 30.23
C HIS A 622 27.75 -15.56 30.80
N GLU A 623 27.77 -15.66 32.12
CA GLU A 623 28.13 -16.87 32.85
C GLU A 623 26.98 -17.27 33.76
N PHE A 624 26.70 -18.57 33.80
CA PHE A 624 25.68 -19.14 34.67
C PHE A 624 26.24 -20.37 35.37
N GLU A 625 25.89 -20.50 36.66
CA GLU A 625 26.28 -21.62 37.50
C GLU A 625 25.02 -22.28 38.06
N ILE A 626 24.93 -23.60 37.92
CA ILE A 626 23.87 -24.44 38.49
C ILE A 626 24.53 -25.47 39.38
N ASP A 627 24.08 -25.52 40.63
CA ASP A 627 24.57 -26.47 41.64
C ASP A 627 24.04 -27.90 41.39
N ASP A 628 24.48 -28.50 40.29
CA ASP A 628 24.26 -29.89 39.92
C ASP A 628 25.49 -30.45 39.19
N ALA A 629 26.35 -31.14 39.94
CA ALA A 629 27.58 -31.74 39.42
C ALA A 629 27.35 -32.92 38.44
N SER A 630 26.11 -33.34 38.21
CA SER A 630 25.79 -34.33 37.17
C SER A 630 25.58 -33.72 35.78
N LEU A 631 25.54 -32.38 35.70
CA LEU A 631 25.48 -31.64 34.44
C LEU A 631 26.89 -31.32 33.92
N PRO A 632 27.06 -31.20 32.59
CA PRO A 632 28.33 -30.83 31.99
C PRO A 632 28.64 -29.34 32.12
N THR A 633 29.85 -28.97 31.72
CA THR A 633 30.29 -27.59 31.52
C THR A 633 30.31 -27.21 30.03
N MET A 634 30.06 -25.94 29.71
CA MET A 634 30.00 -25.47 28.32
C MET A 634 30.67 -24.11 28.11
N ILE A 635 31.36 -23.97 26.98
CA ILE A 635 31.63 -22.67 26.35
C ILE A 635 30.84 -22.58 25.05
N MET A 636 30.15 -21.46 24.82
CA MET A 636 29.39 -21.20 23.59
C MET A 636 29.92 -19.96 22.87
N TYR A 637 30.42 -20.15 21.66
CA TYR A 637 30.67 -19.09 20.67
C TYR A 637 29.44 -18.97 19.80
N ARG A 638 28.95 -17.75 19.58
CA ARG A 638 27.54 -17.55 19.23
C ARG A 638 27.29 -16.31 18.38
N ASP A 639 26.15 -16.31 17.71
CA ASP A 639 25.54 -15.12 17.17
C ASP A 639 24.17 -14.83 17.80
N SER A 640 23.37 -13.95 17.17
CA SER A 640 22.07 -13.52 17.69
C SER A 640 20.99 -14.61 17.74
N PHE A 641 21.09 -15.69 16.95
CA PHE A 641 20.15 -16.81 16.98
C PHE A 641 20.18 -17.55 18.33
N SER A 642 21.35 -17.68 18.93
CA SER A 642 21.48 -18.29 20.24
C SER A 642 20.74 -17.58 21.38
N THR A 643 20.33 -16.31 21.22
CA THR A 643 19.65 -15.56 22.28
C THR A 643 18.40 -16.31 22.78
N ASN A 644 17.64 -16.90 21.85
CA ASN A 644 16.48 -17.72 22.18
C ASN A 644 16.85 -19.13 22.70
N LEU A 645 18.11 -19.56 22.58
CA LEU A 645 18.62 -20.82 23.16
C LEU A 645 19.09 -20.67 24.60
N MET A 646 19.62 -19.50 24.98
CA MET A 646 20.34 -19.29 26.26
C MET A 646 19.55 -19.79 27.46
N SER A 647 18.28 -19.41 27.59
CA SER A 647 17.44 -19.82 28.73
C SER A 647 17.19 -21.32 28.84
N PHE A 648 17.29 -22.07 27.74
CA PHE A 648 17.14 -23.53 27.75
C PHE A 648 18.48 -24.21 28.03
N LEU A 649 19.55 -23.72 27.41
CA LEU A 649 20.89 -24.26 27.56
C LEU A 649 21.41 -24.03 28.97
N ALA A 650 21.29 -22.82 29.52
CA ALA A 650 21.80 -22.49 30.85
C ALA A 650 21.26 -23.42 31.95
N GLU A 651 20.03 -23.94 31.82
CA GLU A 651 19.43 -24.91 32.77
C GLU A 651 20.03 -26.32 32.70
N LYS A 652 20.87 -26.62 31.70
CA LYS A 652 21.37 -27.97 31.42
C LYS A 652 22.89 -28.10 31.51
N PHE A 653 23.57 -27.10 32.06
CA PHE A 653 25.00 -27.13 32.37
C PHE A 653 25.22 -26.72 33.82
N SER A 654 26.18 -27.35 34.49
CA SER A 654 26.61 -26.96 35.84
C SER A 654 27.33 -25.61 35.81
N TYR A 655 28.03 -25.33 34.70
CA TYR A 655 28.65 -24.05 34.43
C TYR A 655 28.67 -23.79 32.93
N SER A 656 28.11 -22.65 32.51
CA SER A 656 28.04 -22.26 31.10
C SER A 656 28.58 -20.85 30.88
N VAL A 657 29.43 -20.71 29.89
CA VAL A 657 29.96 -19.42 29.39
C VAL A 657 29.39 -19.16 28.00
N PHE A 658 28.62 -18.10 27.84
CA PHE A 658 28.15 -17.58 26.56
C PHE A 658 28.99 -16.37 26.18
N HIS A 659 29.77 -16.46 25.11
CA HIS A 659 30.58 -15.33 24.66
C HIS A 659 29.72 -14.18 24.11
N ALA A 660 30.32 -13.00 24.04
CA ALA A 660 29.77 -11.88 23.28
C ALA A 660 29.51 -12.32 21.83
N MET A 661 28.43 -11.79 21.24
CA MET A 661 28.02 -12.24 19.91
C MET A 661 29.04 -11.87 18.84
N TRP A 662 29.14 -12.71 17.81
CA TRP A 662 30.00 -12.51 16.64
C TRP A 662 31.50 -12.53 16.93
N ASP A 663 31.89 -12.90 18.14
CA ASP A 663 33.27 -13.16 18.50
C ASP A 663 33.53 -14.67 18.55
N TYR A 664 34.50 -15.14 17.76
CA TYR A 664 34.86 -16.55 17.65
C TYR A 664 36.36 -16.78 17.92
N PRO A 665 36.89 -16.29 19.05
CA PRO A 665 38.33 -16.22 19.30
C PRO A 665 38.97 -17.61 19.49
N GLU A 666 40.30 -17.64 19.38
CA GLU A 666 41.13 -18.80 19.68
C GLU A 666 41.71 -18.64 21.10
N GLU A 667 40.96 -19.08 22.10
CA GLU A 667 41.28 -18.83 23.52
C GLU A 667 41.92 -20.03 24.19
N THR A 668 43.13 -20.37 23.74
CA THR A 668 43.87 -21.53 24.25
C THR A 668 44.00 -21.53 25.78
N GLU A 669 44.20 -20.37 26.40
CA GLU A 669 44.29 -20.23 27.86
C GLU A 669 42.97 -20.55 28.56
N LEU A 670 41.83 -20.09 28.02
CA LEU A 670 40.51 -20.39 28.59
C LEU A 670 40.18 -21.87 28.45
N TRP A 671 40.44 -22.47 27.29
CA TRP A 671 40.22 -23.89 27.06
C TRP A 671 41.07 -24.76 27.99
N GLU A 672 42.33 -24.40 28.23
CA GLU A 672 43.22 -25.12 29.14
C GLU A 672 42.81 -24.97 30.62
N GLN A 673 42.31 -23.79 31.02
CA GLN A 673 41.89 -23.51 32.39
C GLN A 673 40.54 -24.13 32.74
N MET A 674 39.54 -23.94 31.87
CA MET A 674 38.18 -24.42 32.11
C MET A 674 38.02 -25.91 31.78
N LYS A 675 38.74 -26.39 30.75
CA LYS A 675 38.59 -27.74 30.18
C LYS A 675 37.12 -28.15 30.03
N PRO A 676 36.34 -27.37 29.25
CA PRO A 676 34.90 -27.58 29.18
C PRO A 676 34.57 -28.96 28.62
N ASP A 677 33.49 -29.57 29.08
CA ASP A 677 32.99 -30.82 28.50
C ASP A 677 32.56 -30.62 27.05
N TYR A 678 31.91 -29.47 26.78
CA TYR A 678 31.46 -29.10 25.44
C TYR A 678 31.88 -27.68 25.05
N ILE A 679 32.33 -27.53 23.81
CA ILE A 679 32.36 -26.25 23.11
C ILE A 679 31.27 -26.27 22.05
N ILE A 680 30.31 -25.35 22.14
CA ILE A 680 29.27 -25.15 21.13
C ILE A 680 29.64 -23.95 20.28
N ILE A 681 29.71 -24.14 18.97
CA ILE A 681 29.91 -23.07 17.99
C ILE A 681 28.61 -22.93 17.23
N GLU A 682 27.87 -21.87 17.56
CA GLU A 682 26.62 -21.49 16.92
C GLU A 682 26.87 -20.34 15.95
N HIS A 683 26.47 -20.51 14.69
CA HIS A 683 26.60 -19.47 13.67
C HIS A 683 25.56 -19.71 12.57
N VAL A 684 24.76 -18.71 12.23
CA VAL A 684 23.69 -18.81 11.22
C VAL A 684 24.21 -19.17 9.83
N GLU A 685 23.42 -19.92 9.05
CA GLU A 685 23.87 -20.47 7.76
C GLU A 685 24.41 -19.42 6.78
N ARG A 686 23.90 -18.19 6.81
CA ARG A 686 24.38 -17.09 5.94
C ARG A 686 25.83 -16.69 6.21
N GLY A 687 26.31 -16.95 7.42
CA GLY A 687 27.69 -16.72 7.86
C GLY A 687 28.68 -17.84 7.48
N LEU A 688 28.21 -18.97 6.95
CA LEU A 688 29.10 -20.07 6.56
C LEU A 688 30.00 -19.69 5.37
N GLY A 689 31.25 -20.14 5.35
CA GLY A 689 32.14 -19.97 4.19
C GLY A 689 32.79 -18.58 4.04
N GLY A 690 32.51 -17.63 4.93
CA GLY A 690 33.37 -16.46 5.13
C GLY A 690 34.60 -16.88 5.94
N ILE A 691 35.80 -16.68 5.39
CA ILE A 691 37.09 -16.94 6.08
C ILE A 691 37.64 -15.62 6.60
#